data_AF-A0A8J7AID4-F1
#
_entry.id   AF-A0A8J7AID4-F1
#
_cell.length_a   1.000
_cell.length_b   1.000
_cell.length_c   1.000
_cell.angle_alpha   90.00
_cell.angle_beta   90.00
_cell.angle_gamma   90.00
#
_symmetry.space_group_name_H-M   'P 1'
#
loop_
_entity.id
_entity.type
_entity.pdbx_description
1 polymer ?
#
loop_
_entity_poly.entity_id
_entity_poly.type
_entity_poly.pdbx_seq_one_letter_code
_entity_poly.pdbx_strand_id
1 'polypeptide(L)'
;MVATVSNSKQVRFVEDETQSLVAWADSINRSDATYFNKAQKLAHRLGAKYRSDRLTEIGFWTPEFAGDIIQSEHRLELEIFTPLDPLDFRAPQQTVRFQRDLIPITKQGEFVWAVIYGMQAGTRHQAGCFYWLRYEDADGRVRVIRDPLAYSLPYGVFAPAELYDMRQLQRRRADLAYFRQTGSSSSLSDATPPRVPAPTNILQIHVKTASAEGTLEGLTRIYQRISDKLAAGESLTPDESVYAGYDAVQLLPVEPTIEYRREDTHGDYEFFAIAPYDPDHDSPLTVTLRQPDTQNWGYDVPILGSGATNPAVLGSLRPDEVVDFIATLHNFSQGPIQLIYDLVYGHADNQSLELLNHQYHKGPNMYGQDLNHQSPQVRAILLEMQRRKINTGADGVRVDGGQDFRFFNPLSDRVEQDDAYLMAMSDVVQTIQGCRRLMFTIFEDGRPWPQEGWEEISRYRELIELKPNSFQWGPLIFAHNTPTLKGFWDRKWRRACEVIFQGNRWITGCGNHDTVRRGNQVALDRDINWNLGKTLPQVLHTAYNSPATQIWVQGFSPGLPMDFLNACVGAAWGFFRNTDDRYGVKVVAEEVGFLDWQVEPERYARSETFPRLKQLGFYDLEQLRAFAKALQTAMEETDYDLDAVAEICRHCLGADANGYCEIPALEDLNEPNLSHFLATLDVPKLKSFAMAFMEDGHDLCNVARYAEDIDPNLSYFNLALRNFRRRHPWLQENLTGRDRFNRVSDDRRTIFYGLRTCPDQANAARVAMVAHMGGEPLPLDLEDWLQIDFDQWQIAIATPDLLGLDQAQALRSFVLHDGQGILLEPRGPVALAQSEAGEGS
;
A
#
# COMPACT_ATOMS: atom_id res chain seq x y z
N MET A 1 -59.93 24.36 -1.03
CA MET A 1 -58.76 24.81 -0.27
C MET A 1 -57.72 23.73 -0.34
N VAL A 2 -56.72 23.94 -1.19
CA VAL A 2 -55.59 23.05 -1.41
C VAL A 2 -54.59 23.34 -0.29
N ALA A 3 -54.32 22.35 0.56
CA ALA A 3 -53.17 22.36 1.44
C ALA A 3 -52.05 21.57 0.74
N THR A 4 -51.26 22.28 -0.05
CA THR A 4 -49.97 21.81 -0.55
C THR A 4 -49.00 21.77 0.63
N VAL A 5 -48.85 20.60 1.25
CA VAL A 5 -47.70 20.31 2.10
C VAL A 5 -46.57 19.86 1.20
N SER A 6 -45.81 20.84 0.70
CA SER A 6 -44.49 20.64 0.12
C SER A 6 -43.48 21.29 1.07
N ASN A 7 -43.18 20.61 2.19
CA ASN A 7 -42.04 20.97 3.04
C ASN A 7 -40.78 20.53 2.30
N SER A 8 -40.18 21.41 1.50
CA SER A 8 -38.79 21.23 1.06
C SER A 8 -37.91 21.22 2.31
N LYS A 9 -37.03 20.23 2.41
CA LYS A 9 -36.05 20.10 3.51
C LYS A 9 -34.98 21.18 3.33
N GLN A 10 -35.24 22.40 3.77
CA GLN A 10 -34.27 23.49 3.67
C GLN A 10 -33.11 23.28 4.65
N VAL A 11 -31.88 23.37 4.14
CA VAL A 11 -30.66 23.35 4.94
C VAL A 11 -30.59 24.66 5.75
N ARG A 12 -30.36 24.58 7.06
CA ARG A 12 -30.34 25.77 7.93
C ARG A 12 -29.43 25.64 9.14
N PHE A 13 -28.85 26.77 9.54
CA PHE A 13 -28.08 26.92 10.78
C PHE A 13 -28.96 26.73 12.02
N VAL A 14 -28.44 26.06 13.05
CA VAL A 14 -29.12 25.84 14.33
C VAL A 14 -28.31 26.53 15.43
N GLU A 15 -28.76 27.72 15.80
CA GLU A 15 -28.03 28.62 16.69
C GLU A 15 -27.78 28.03 18.09
N ASP A 16 -28.83 27.58 18.79
CA ASP A 16 -28.71 27.06 20.16
C ASP A 16 -27.76 25.84 20.27
N GLU A 17 -27.84 24.93 19.31
CA GLU A 17 -26.95 23.76 19.24
C GLU A 17 -25.52 24.17 18.89
N THR A 18 -25.34 25.17 18.03
CA THR A 18 -24.01 25.72 17.71
C THR A 18 -23.39 26.40 18.92
N GLN A 19 -24.14 27.22 19.65
CA GLN A 19 -23.68 27.84 20.89
C GLN A 19 -23.30 26.78 21.94
N SER A 20 -24.03 25.66 22.01
CA SER A 20 -23.70 24.53 22.89
C SER A 20 -22.38 23.85 22.49
N LEU A 21 -22.13 23.68 21.18
CA LEU A 21 -20.86 23.17 20.65
C LEU A 21 -19.69 24.12 20.93
N VAL A 22 -19.89 25.43 20.76
CA VAL A 22 -18.88 26.46 21.07
C VAL A 22 -18.57 26.48 22.57
N ALA A 23 -19.59 26.45 23.44
CA ALA A 23 -19.41 26.41 24.89
C ALA A 23 -18.64 25.15 25.33
N TRP A 24 -18.87 24.02 24.67
CA TRP A 24 -18.06 22.82 24.87
C TRP A 24 -16.59 23.04 24.49
N ALA A 25 -16.31 23.60 23.31
CA ALA A 25 -14.94 23.86 22.87
C ALA A 25 -14.21 24.83 23.82
N ASP A 26 -14.89 25.89 24.27
CA ASP A 26 -14.40 26.81 25.29
C ASP A 26 -14.08 26.11 26.62
N SER A 27 -14.92 25.16 27.05
CA SER A 27 -14.66 24.40 28.28
C SER A 27 -13.38 23.55 28.19
N ILE A 28 -13.07 23.01 27.01
CA ILE A 28 -11.82 22.28 26.76
C ILE A 28 -10.63 23.24 26.82
N ASN A 29 -10.73 24.38 26.15
CA ASN A 29 -9.67 25.39 26.12
C ASN A 29 -9.34 25.95 27.51
N ARG A 30 -10.36 26.15 28.36
CA ARG A 30 -10.21 26.63 29.75
C ARG A 30 -9.77 25.56 30.75
N SER A 31 -9.69 24.29 30.36
CA SER A 31 -9.26 23.21 31.27
C SER A 31 -7.76 23.25 31.60
N ASP A 32 -7.34 22.58 32.67
CA ASP A 32 -5.93 22.46 33.08
C ASP A 32 -5.16 21.37 32.31
N ALA A 33 -5.76 20.80 31.26
CA ALA A 33 -5.11 19.78 30.42
C ALA A 33 -3.93 20.37 29.63
N THR A 34 -2.96 19.53 29.27
CA THR A 34 -1.87 19.93 28.37
C THR A 34 -2.40 20.37 27.01
N TYR A 35 -1.63 21.18 26.27
CA TYR A 35 -2.01 21.62 24.92
C TYR A 35 -2.34 20.44 24.00
N PHE A 36 -1.55 19.37 24.04
CA PHE A 36 -1.80 18.17 23.26
C PHE A 36 -3.10 17.47 23.67
N ASN A 37 -3.37 17.32 24.97
CA ASN A 37 -4.62 16.71 25.44
C ASN A 37 -5.86 17.54 25.06
N LYS A 38 -5.75 18.87 25.05
CA LYS A 38 -6.80 19.77 24.55
C LYS A 38 -7.03 19.55 23.05
N ALA A 39 -5.94 19.56 22.28
CA ALA A 39 -5.96 19.33 20.84
C ALA A 39 -6.60 17.99 20.47
N GLN A 40 -6.27 16.90 21.17
CA GLN A 40 -6.89 15.59 20.96
C GLN A 40 -8.41 15.62 21.17
N LYS A 41 -8.88 16.27 22.23
CA LYS A 41 -10.33 16.40 22.50
C LYS A 41 -11.05 17.21 21.43
N LEU A 42 -10.43 18.28 20.95
CA LEU A 42 -11.00 19.14 19.89
C LEU A 42 -11.02 18.41 18.54
N ALA A 43 -9.93 17.72 18.17
CA ALA A 43 -9.80 16.98 16.92
C ALA A 43 -10.93 15.96 16.70
N HIS A 44 -11.41 15.31 17.76
CA HIS A 44 -12.53 14.35 17.69
C HIS A 44 -13.87 14.93 17.19
N ARG A 45 -14.04 16.25 17.19
CA ARG A 45 -15.25 16.92 16.67
C ARG A 45 -15.00 17.77 15.43
N LEU A 46 -13.76 17.81 14.92
CA LEU A 46 -13.45 18.42 13.62
C LEU A 46 -14.00 17.60 12.45
N GLY A 47 -14.11 18.22 11.29
CA GLY A 47 -14.83 17.71 10.13
C GLY A 47 -16.34 17.62 10.35
N ALA A 48 -17.06 16.90 9.49
CA ALA A 48 -18.51 16.72 9.64
C ALA A 48 -18.89 15.43 10.37
N LYS A 49 -19.89 15.54 11.26
CA LYS A 49 -20.45 14.43 12.03
C LYS A 49 -21.97 14.42 11.97
N TYR A 50 -22.51 13.46 11.22
CA TYR A 50 -23.95 13.23 11.16
C TYR A 50 -24.47 12.63 12.48
N ARG A 51 -25.53 13.22 13.05
CA ARG A 51 -26.16 12.81 14.31
C ARG A 51 -27.44 12.01 14.07
N SER A 52 -27.85 11.27 15.09
CA SER A 52 -29.07 10.45 15.09
C SER A 52 -30.36 11.27 15.03
N ASP A 53 -30.32 12.52 15.48
CA ASP A 53 -31.40 13.50 15.38
C ASP A 53 -31.41 14.26 14.04
N ARG A 54 -30.57 13.84 13.08
CA ARG A 54 -30.39 14.45 11.75
C ARG A 54 -29.75 15.84 11.75
N LEU A 55 -29.17 16.26 12.87
CA LEU A 55 -28.27 17.40 12.89
C LEU A 55 -26.88 16.98 12.39
N THR A 56 -26.15 17.93 11.80
CA THR A 56 -24.75 17.74 11.41
C THR A 56 -23.91 18.72 12.19
N GLU A 57 -22.97 18.22 13.00
CA GLU A 57 -21.94 19.05 13.61
C GLU A 57 -20.79 19.20 12.61
N ILE A 58 -20.29 20.41 12.47
CA ILE A 58 -19.16 20.74 11.59
C ILE A 58 -18.16 21.56 12.39
N GLY A 59 -16.89 21.16 12.31
CA GLY A 59 -15.78 21.86 12.94
C GLY A 59 -14.55 21.94 12.03
N PHE A 60 -13.89 23.09 11.98
CA PHE A 60 -12.61 23.24 11.30
C PHE A 60 -11.59 23.92 12.21
N TRP A 61 -10.32 23.56 12.01
CA TRP A 61 -9.20 24.29 12.58
C TRP A 61 -8.64 25.23 11.52
N THR A 62 -8.72 26.52 11.78
CA THR A 62 -8.44 27.61 10.84
C THR A 62 -7.53 28.63 11.53
N PRO A 63 -6.28 28.23 11.87
CA PRO A 63 -5.39 29.03 12.71
C PRO A 63 -5.01 30.39 12.08
N GLU A 64 -4.99 30.47 10.75
CA GLU A 64 -4.71 31.71 10.01
C GLU A 64 -5.71 32.84 10.32
N PHE A 65 -6.92 32.52 10.81
CA PHE A 65 -7.91 33.53 11.18
C PHE A 65 -7.88 33.89 12.66
N ALA A 66 -7.07 33.26 13.52
CA ALA A 66 -7.16 33.42 14.97
C ALA A 66 -7.12 34.89 15.46
N GLY A 67 -6.35 35.75 14.78
CA GLY A 67 -6.20 37.17 15.12
C GLY A 67 -7.30 38.11 14.60
N ASP A 68 -8.11 37.69 13.64
CA ASP A 68 -9.08 38.55 12.96
C ASP A 68 -10.43 38.59 13.66
N ILE A 69 -10.57 39.36 14.74
CA ILE A 69 -11.79 39.39 15.56
C ILE A 69 -12.96 40.14 14.85
N ILE A 70 -12.69 41.07 13.92
CA ILE A 70 -13.73 42.02 13.43
C ILE A 70 -14.07 41.87 11.93
N GLN A 71 -13.14 41.39 11.07
CA GLN A 71 -13.36 41.32 9.61
C GLN A 71 -13.60 39.91 9.05
N SER A 72 -13.27 38.84 9.81
CA SER A 72 -13.41 37.46 9.33
C SER A 72 -14.79 36.83 9.54
N GLU A 73 -15.57 37.31 10.52
CA GLU A 73 -16.91 36.74 10.82
C GLU A 73 -17.96 37.00 9.73
N HIS A 74 -17.77 38.02 8.90
CA HIS A 74 -18.68 38.33 7.78
C HIS A 74 -18.21 37.78 6.44
N ARG A 75 -17.11 37.01 6.41
CA ARG A 75 -16.49 36.51 5.16
C ARG A 75 -16.30 35.00 5.10
N LEU A 76 -16.33 34.28 6.23
CA LEU A 76 -16.17 32.83 6.28
C LEU A 76 -17.54 32.16 6.40
N GLU A 77 -17.88 31.33 5.41
CA GLU A 77 -19.15 30.62 5.32
C GLU A 77 -18.92 29.13 5.04
N LEU A 78 -19.87 28.30 5.45
CA LEU A 78 -19.93 26.91 5.03
C LEU A 78 -20.70 26.84 3.70
N GLU A 79 -20.01 26.46 2.62
CA GLU A 79 -20.63 26.24 1.31
C GLU A 79 -21.01 24.77 1.19
N ILE A 80 -22.31 24.52 0.95
CA ILE A 80 -22.90 23.18 0.89
C ILE A 80 -23.49 22.96 -0.50
N PHE A 81 -23.16 21.83 -1.12
CA PHE A 81 -23.71 21.38 -2.39
C PHE A 81 -24.61 20.16 -2.16
N THR A 82 -25.92 20.34 -2.33
CA THR A 82 -26.90 19.25 -2.23
C THR A 82 -27.27 18.75 -3.62
N PRO A 83 -27.00 17.48 -3.97
CA PRO A 83 -27.36 16.94 -5.28
C PRO A 83 -28.88 16.95 -5.46
N LEU A 84 -29.35 17.48 -6.58
CA LEU A 84 -30.77 17.53 -6.95
C LEU A 84 -31.20 16.31 -7.76
N ASP A 85 -30.25 15.72 -8.49
CA ASP A 85 -30.44 14.52 -9.30
C ASP A 85 -29.66 13.34 -8.65
N PRO A 86 -30.11 12.08 -8.82
CA PRO A 86 -29.33 10.91 -8.40
C PRO A 86 -28.00 10.83 -9.15
N LEU A 87 -26.92 10.47 -8.43
CA LEU A 87 -25.59 10.26 -9.02
C LEU A 87 -25.42 8.79 -9.41
N ASP A 88 -24.83 8.55 -10.58
CA ASP A 88 -24.32 7.23 -10.97
C ASP A 88 -22.84 7.14 -10.59
N PHE A 89 -22.52 6.49 -9.47
CA PHE A 89 -21.14 6.39 -9.00
C PHE A 89 -20.20 5.57 -9.90
N ARG A 90 -20.73 4.88 -10.91
CA ARG A 90 -19.94 4.10 -11.86
C ARG A 90 -19.76 4.78 -13.22
N ALA A 91 -20.42 5.92 -13.43
CA ALA A 91 -20.25 6.67 -14.66
C ALA A 91 -18.82 7.27 -14.69
N PRO A 92 -18.03 7.02 -15.76
CA PRO A 92 -16.71 7.64 -15.90
C PRO A 92 -16.78 9.17 -15.87
N GLN A 93 -17.86 9.73 -16.42
CA GLN A 93 -18.18 11.14 -16.37
C GLN A 93 -19.70 11.35 -16.39
N GLN A 94 -20.19 12.35 -15.65
CA GLN A 94 -21.59 12.79 -15.68
C GLN A 94 -21.71 14.28 -15.33
N THR A 95 -22.81 14.90 -15.74
CA THR A 95 -23.14 16.28 -15.38
C THR A 95 -24.40 16.29 -14.53
N VAL A 96 -24.32 16.90 -13.35
CA VAL A 96 -25.36 16.83 -12.31
C VAL A 96 -25.66 18.23 -11.77
N ARG A 97 -26.91 18.47 -11.38
CA ARG A 97 -27.32 19.73 -10.76
C ARG A 97 -27.24 19.66 -9.25
N PHE A 98 -26.75 20.73 -8.65
CA PHE A 98 -26.61 20.91 -7.21
C PHE A 98 -27.32 22.19 -6.76
N GLN A 99 -28.03 22.09 -5.63
CA GLN A 99 -28.40 23.25 -4.84
C GLN A 99 -27.16 23.71 -4.07
N ARG A 100 -26.81 25.00 -4.18
CA ARG A 100 -25.78 25.61 -3.34
C ARG A 100 -26.44 26.38 -2.20
N ASP A 101 -26.02 26.10 -0.98
CA ASP A 101 -26.41 26.84 0.22
C ASP A 101 -25.15 27.42 0.88
N LEU A 102 -25.19 28.70 1.25
CA LEU A 102 -24.15 29.37 2.04
C LEU A 102 -24.69 29.55 3.46
N ILE A 103 -24.01 28.97 4.44
CA ILE A 103 -24.48 28.89 5.82
C ILE A 103 -23.49 29.58 6.74
N PRO A 104 -23.95 30.43 7.69
CA PRO A 104 -23.06 31.08 8.65
C PRO A 104 -22.42 30.06 9.59
N ILE A 105 -21.26 30.45 10.12
CA ILE A 105 -20.45 29.67 11.06
C ILE A 105 -20.12 30.52 12.29
N THR A 106 -19.80 29.89 13.42
CA THR A 106 -19.39 30.60 14.64
C THR A 106 -17.93 30.33 14.94
N LYS A 107 -17.14 31.40 15.08
CA LYS A 107 -15.71 31.32 15.40
C LYS A 107 -15.48 31.20 16.91
N GLN A 108 -14.47 30.42 17.28
CA GLN A 108 -14.03 30.16 18.65
C GLN A 108 -12.50 30.03 18.63
N GLY A 109 -11.79 31.16 18.81
CA GLY A 109 -10.33 31.21 18.72
C GLY A 109 -9.82 30.79 17.33
N GLU A 110 -9.02 29.72 17.27
CA GLU A 110 -8.50 29.13 16.03
C GLU A 110 -9.48 28.16 15.35
N PHE A 111 -10.67 27.96 15.92
CA PHE A 111 -11.66 27.00 15.42
C PHE A 111 -12.91 27.69 14.92
N VAL A 112 -13.61 27.02 14.02
CA VAL A 112 -14.96 27.41 13.61
C VAL A 112 -15.90 26.23 13.74
N TRP A 113 -17.13 26.52 14.14
CA TRP A 113 -18.14 25.54 14.51
C TRP A 113 -19.49 25.90 13.93
N ALA A 114 -20.25 24.88 13.51
CA ALA A 114 -21.64 25.04 13.11
C ALA A 114 -22.42 23.75 13.37
N VAL A 115 -23.69 23.88 13.72
CA VAL A 115 -24.66 22.77 13.75
C VAL A 115 -25.76 23.05 12.74
N ILE A 116 -25.92 22.14 11.78
CA ILE A 116 -26.79 22.33 10.62
C ILE A 116 -27.92 21.31 10.64
N TYR A 117 -29.14 21.76 10.37
CA TYR A 117 -30.29 20.91 10.10
C TYR A 117 -30.53 20.77 8.60
N GLY A 118 -30.96 19.59 8.15
CA GLY A 118 -31.43 19.37 6.79
C GLY A 118 -30.39 18.87 5.79
N MET A 119 -29.11 18.81 6.17
CA MET A 119 -28.09 18.17 5.34
C MET A 119 -28.41 16.68 5.13
N GLN A 120 -28.32 16.26 3.87
CA GLN A 120 -28.44 14.87 3.46
C GLN A 120 -27.12 14.15 3.68
N ALA A 121 -27.12 13.05 4.42
CA ALA A 121 -25.95 12.21 4.56
C ALA A 121 -25.92 11.13 3.47
N GLY A 122 -24.72 10.86 2.95
CA GLY A 122 -24.45 9.81 1.99
C GLY A 122 -24.59 8.43 2.61
N THR A 123 -24.97 7.48 1.77
CA THR A 123 -25.06 6.05 2.07
C THR A 123 -24.52 5.25 0.88
N ARG A 124 -24.57 3.92 0.97
CA ARG A 124 -24.25 3.00 -0.13
C ARG A 124 -24.87 3.38 -1.49
N HIS A 125 -26.11 3.85 -1.50
CA HIS A 125 -26.88 4.05 -2.74
C HIS A 125 -27.21 5.51 -3.04
N GLN A 126 -26.77 6.43 -2.18
CA GLN A 126 -27.18 7.83 -2.24
C GLN A 126 -26.01 8.73 -1.87
N ALA A 127 -25.81 9.79 -2.66
CA ALA A 127 -24.82 10.81 -2.37
C ALA A 127 -25.27 11.71 -1.21
N GLY A 128 -24.31 12.11 -0.38
CA GLY A 128 -24.50 13.13 0.65
C GLY A 128 -24.48 14.54 0.06
N CYS A 129 -24.72 15.51 0.93
CA CYS A 129 -24.29 16.88 0.69
C CYS A 129 -22.76 16.93 0.68
N PHE A 130 -22.21 17.69 -0.25
CA PHE A 130 -20.78 18.01 -0.27
C PHE A 130 -20.54 19.36 0.39
N TYR A 131 -19.40 19.55 1.05
CA TYR A 131 -19.12 20.78 1.78
C TYR A 131 -17.63 21.15 1.83
N TRP A 132 -17.37 22.44 2.00
CA TRP A 132 -16.10 23.02 2.44
C TRP A 132 -16.37 24.35 3.14
N LEU A 133 -15.34 24.93 3.75
CA LEU A 133 -15.40 26.36 4.10
C LEU A 133 -14.98 27.20 2.91
N ARG A 134 -15.61 28.36 2.80
CA ARG A 134 -15.37 29.36 1.76
C ARG A 134 -15.11 30.71 2.43
N TYR A 135 -14.13 31.45 1.96
CA TYR A 135 -13.96 32.85 2.35
C TYR A 135 -13.47 33.72 1.21
N GLU A 136 -13.68 35.03 1.33
CA GLU A 136 -13.10 36.03 0.44
C GLU A 136 -11.84 36.63 1.07
N ASP A 137 -10.71 36.54 0.36
CA ASP A 137 -9.43 37.11 0.81
C ASP A 137 -9.38 38.65 0.68
N ALA A 138 -8.25 39.26 1.03
CA ALA A 138 -8.07 40.71 0.98
C ALA A 138 -8.16 41.27 -0.46
N ASP A 139 -7.88 40.44 -1.47
CA ASP A 139 -7.91 40.81 -2.89
C ASP A 139 -9.28 40.55 -3.54
N GLY A 140 -10.28 40.16 -2.75
CA GLY A 140 -11.62 39.83 -3.24
C GLY A 140 -11.71 38.45 -3.91
N ARG A 141 -10.68 37.60 -3.77
CA ARG A 141 -10.67 36.27 -4.37
C ARG A 141 -11.30 35.27 -3.41
N VAL A 142 -12.11 34.39 -3.98
CA VAL A 142 -12.71 33.28 -3.25
C VAL A 142 -11.64 32.23 -2.98
N ARG A 143 -11.52 31.84 -1.71
CA ARG A 143 -10.66 30.78 -1.20
C ARG A 143 -11.50 29.73 -0.50
N VAL A 144 -10.97 28.52 -0.45
CA VAL A 144 -11.63 27.37 0.18
C VAL A 144 -10.71 26.70 1.19
N ILE A 145 -11.29 26.19 2.27
CA ILE A 145 -10.61 25.35 3.27
C ILE A 145 -11.34 24.01 3.30
N ARG A 146 -10.60 22.95 2.99
CA ARG A 146 -11.13 21.58 2.89
C ARG A 146 -11.06 20.88 4.23
N ASP A 147 -11.85 19.82 4.39
CA ASP A 147 -11.89 19.02 5.61
C ASP A 147 -10.80 17.94 5.57
N PRO A 148 -9.70 18.06 6.36
CA PRO A 148 -8.64 17.06 6.37
C PRO A 148 -9.11 15.73 6.97
N LEU A 149 -10.24 15.72 7.69
CA LEU A 149 -10.76 14.56 8.40
C LEU A 149 -11.99 13.96 7.72
N ALA A 150 -12.25 14.30 6.45
CA ALA A 150 -13.37 13.78 5.67
C ALA A 150 -13.46 12.24 5.74
N TYR A 151 -14.69 11.72 5.84
CA TYR A 151 -14.95 10.27 5.77
C TYR A 151 -15.09 9.75 4.34
N SER A 152 -15.43 10.64 3.40
CA SER A 152 -15.70 10.30 2.01
C SER A 152 -15.25 11.44 1.09
N LEU A 153 -14.43 11.08 0.10
CA LEU A 153 -13.89 11.96 -0.94
C LEU A 153 -14.08 11.27 -2.30
N PRO A 154 -15.33 11.04 -2.75
CA PRO A 154 -15.60 10.22 -3.94
C PRO A 154 -15.05 10.84 -5.24
N TYR A 155 -14.73 12.13 -5.22
CA TYR A 155 -14.20 12.89 -6.34
C TYR A 155 -12.84 13.54 -6.02
N GLY A 156 -12.03 12.90 -5.17
CA GLY A 156 -10.64 13.31 -4.92
C GLY A 156 -10.46 14.37 -3.83
N VAL A 157 -9.20 14.74 -3.59
CA VAL A 157 -8.74 15.63 -2.53
C VAL A 157 -9.00 17.11 -2.82
N PHE A 158 -9.16 17.50 -4.09
CA PHE A 158 -9.50 18.88 -4.43
C PHE A 158 -11.01 19.15 -4.42
N ALA A 159 -11.85 18.11 -4.44
CA ALA A 159 -13.29 18.20 -4.34
C ALA A 159 -13.76 18.57 -2.91
N PRO A 160 -15.00 19.09 -2.77
CA PRO A 160 -15.62 19.23 -1.45
C PRO A 160 -15.81 17.86 -0.79
N ALA A 161 -15.71 17.80 0.53
CA ALA A 161 -15.91 16.57 1.30
C ALA A 161 -17.38 16.14 1.28
N GLU A 162 -17.66 14.84 1.21
CA GLU A 162 -19.01 14.33 1.30
C GLU A 162 -19.40 14.03 2.75
N LEU A 163 -20.54 14.54 3.20
CA LEU A 163 -21.16 14.12 4.46
C LEU A 163 -21.65 12.68 4.35
N TYR A 164 -21.15 11.76 5.20
CA TYR A 164 -21.52 10.35 5.16
C TYR A 164 -22.13 9.84 6.46
N ASP A 165 -23.14 8.95 6.39
CA ASP A 165 -23.74 8.31 7.56
C ASP A 165 -22.90 7.13 8.06
N MET A 166 -21.75 7.46 8.66
CA MET A 166 -20.85 6.47 9.25
C MET A 166 -21.52 5.65 10.37
N ARG A 167 -22.52 6.20 11.06
CA ARG A 167 -23.22 5.46 12.13
C ARG A 167 -24.05 4.32 11.54
N GLN A 168 -24.77 4.58 10.45
CA GLN A 168 -25.53 3.56 9.74
C GLN A 168 -24.62 2.49 9.15
N LEU A 169 -23.54 2.89 8.48
CA LEU A 169 -22.54 1.95 7.92
C LEU A 169 -21.98 1.05 9.02
N GLN A 170 -21.50 1.63 10.13
CA GLN A 170 -20.93 0.85 11.24
C GLN A 170 -21.94 -0.08 11.93
N ARG A 171 -23.23 0.28 11.94
CA ARG A 171 -24.29 -0.57 12.52
C ARG A 171 -24.67 -1.76 11.64
N ARG A 172 -24.46 -1.65 10.32
CA ARG A 172 -24.92 -2.63 9.33
C ARG A 172 -23.85 -3.60 8.86
N ARG A 173 -22.58 -3.36 9.24
CA ARG A 173 -21.46 -4.24 8.89
C ARG A 173 -21.69 -5.69 9.33
N ALA A 174 -21.26 -6.64 8.50
CA ALA A 174 -21.55 -8.07 8.68
C ALA A 174 -20.60 -8.80 9.66
N ASP A 175 -19.54 -8.13 10.12
CA ASP A 175 -18.44 -8.66 10.92
C ASP A 175 -18.49 -8.22 12.41
N LEU A 176 -19.64 -7.75 12.90
CA LEU A 176 -19.78 -7.34 14.31
C LEU A 176 -19.47 -8.47 15.32
N ALA A 177 -19.66 -9.73 14.94
CA ALA A 177 -19.28 -10.86 15.78
C ALA A 177 -17.76 -10.92 16.03
N TYR A 178 -16.97 -10.67 14.99
CA TYR A 178 -15.51 -10.67 15.05
C TYR A 178 -14.99 -9.59 16.01
N PHE A 179 -15.52 -8.36 15.96
CA PHE A 179 -15.11 -7.30 16.90
C PHE A 179 -15.50 -7.57 18.35
N ARG A 180 -16.62 -8.25 18.60
CA ARG A 180 -17.00 -8.67 19.96
C ARG A 180 -16.06 -9.73 20.51
N GLN A 181 -15.53 -10.59 19.65
CA GLN A 181 -14.59 -11.65 20.02
C GLN A 181 -13.17 -11.13 20.25
N THR A 182 -12.73 -10.16 19.44
CA THR A 182 -11.35 -9.64 19.46
C THR A 182 -11.17 -8.35 20.25
N GLY A 183 -12.26 -7.64 20.54
CA GLY A 183 -12.27 -6.41 21.29
C GLY A 183 -12.80 -6.58 22.73
N SER A 184 -12.67 -5.51 23.50
CA SER A 184 -13.27 -5.38 24.83
C SER A 184 -14.52 -4.50 24.77
N SER A 185 -15.58 -4.88 25.49
CA SER A 185 -16.83 -4.12 25.59
C SER A 185 -16.90 -3.20 26.81
N SER A 186 -15.92 -3.28 27.72
CA SER A 186 -15.98 -2.55 28.98
C SER A 186 -15.69 -1.06 28.79
N SER A 187 -16.65 -0.24 29.21
CA SER A 187 -16.45 1.18 29.53
C SER A 187 -15.69 1.39 30.85
N LEU A 188 -15.23 0.30 31.50
CA LEU A 188 -14.39 0.35 32.69
C LEU A 188 -13.11 1.09 32.33
N SER A 189 -12.87 2.22 33.00
CA SER A 189 -11.84 3.21 32.65
C SER A 189 -10.40 2.68 32.72
N ASP A 190 -10.17 1.55 33.38
CA ASP A 190 -8.83 1.18 33.83
C ASP A 190 -8.21 -0.03 33.09
N ALA A 191 -8.98 -0.76 32.27
CA ALA A 191 -8.45 -1.87 31.49
C ALA A 191 -7.95 -1.41 30.12
N THR A 192 -6.66 -1.62 29.82
CA THR A 192 -6.09 -1.39 28.49
C THR A 192 -6.81 -2.26 27.46
N PRO A 193 -7.32 -1.68 26.35
CA PRO A 193 -7.93 -2.48 25.28
C PRO A 193 -6.97 -3.56 24.77
N PRO A 194 -7.46 -4.78 24.44
CA PRO A 194 -6.61 -5.84 23.91
C PRO A 194 -6.00 -5.40 22.58
N ARG A 195 -4.75 -5.81 22.32
CA ARG A 195 -4.11 -5.67 21.01
C ARG A 195 -4.42 -6.88 20.15
N VAL A 196 -4.74 -6.64 18.88
CA VAL A 196 -4.90 -7.72 17.89
C VAL A 196 -3.60 -8.54 17.82
N PRO A 197 -3.67 -9.88 17.90
CA PRO A 197 -2.48 -10.72 17.85
C PRO A 197 -1.83 -10.68 16.46
N ALA A 198 -0.50 -10.89 16.41
CA ALA A 198 0.22 -10.99 15.15
C ALA A 198 -0.28 -12.18 14.31
N PRO A 199 -0.38 -12.03 12.98
CA PRO A 199 -0.64 -13.16 12.06
C PRO A 199 0.58 -14.07 11.97
N THR A 200 0.48 -15.24 11.31
CA THR A 200 1.68 -16.09 11.07
C THR A 200 2.37 -15.84 9.73
N ASN A 201 1.66 -15.23 8.77
CA ASN A 201 2.15 -14.83 7.46
C ASN A 201 1.27 -13.69 6.88
N ILE A 202 1.80 -12.93 5.93
CA ILE A 202 1.15 -11.75 5.34
C ILE A 202 1.25 -11.81 3.81
N LEU A 203 0.17 -11.46 3.12
CA LEU A 203 0.19 -11.15 1.68
C LEU A 203 0.09 -9.63 1.47
N GLN A 204 1.11 -9.04 0.89
CA GLN A 204 1.10 -7.66 0.44
C GLN A 204 0.39 -7.56 -0.92
N ILE A 205 -0.54 -6.61 -1.03
CA ILE A 205 -1.44 -6.43 -2.19
C ILE A 205 -1.42 -4.97 -2.62
N HIS A 206 -1.10 -4.75 -3.90
CA HIS A 206 -1.37 -3.47 -4.55
C HIS A 206 -2.76 -3.46 -5.18
N VAL A 207 -3.71 -2.67 -4.64
CA VAL A 207 -5.15 -2.83 -4.93
C VAL A 207 -5.47 -2.67 -6.41
N LYS A 208 -4.87 -1.68 -7.10
CA LYS A 208 -5.14 -1.39 -8.52
C LYS A 208 -4.67 -2.47 -9.49
N THR A 209 -3.73 -3.31 -9.06
CA THR A 209 -3.15 -4.36 -9.90
C THR A 209 -3.57 -5.76 -9.47
N ALA A 210 -4.22 -5.91 -8.32
CA ALA A 210 -4.52 -7.20 -7.70
C ALA A 210 -5.81 -7.89 -8.18
N SER A 211 -6.56 -7.26 -9.08
CA SER A 211 -7.76 -7.82 -9.72
C SER A 211 -7.95 -7.20 -11.11
N ALA A 212 -8.79 -7.80 -11.95
CA ALA A 212 -9.06 -7.27 -13.29
C ALA A 212 -9.62 -5.83 -13.22
N GLU A 213 -10.44 -5.55 -12.21
CA GLU A 213 -11.07 -4.25 -12.00
C GLU A 213 -10.19 -3.26 -11.24
N GLY A 214 -9.16 -3.72 -10.53
CA GLY A 214 -8.28 -2.87 -9.72
C GLY A 214 -8.98 -2.16 -8.56
N THR A 215 -9.97 -2.81 -7.95
CA THR A 215 -10.81 -2.22 -6.88
C THR A 215 -10.98 -3.17 -5.69
N LEU A 216 -11.35 -2.61 -4.54
CA LEU A 216 -11.71 -3.41 -3.36
C LEU A 216 -12.97 -4.26 -3.60
N GLU A 217 -13.90 -3.79 -4.43
CA GLU A 217 -15.04 -4.59 -4.89
C GLU A 217 -14.60 -5.84 -5.68
N GLY A 218 -13.62 -5.68 -6.58
CA GLY A 218 -13.02 -6.80 -7.34
C GLY A 218 -12.37 -7.83 -6.41
N LEU A 219 -11.56 -7.35 -5.45
CA LEU A 219 -10.96 -8.21 -4.43
C LEU A 219 -12.01 -8.90 -3.55
N THR A 220 -13.08 -8.22 -3.19
CA THR A 220 -14.20 -8.81 -2.42
C THR A 220 -14.77 -10.03 -3.14
N ARG A 221 -15.00 -9.94 -4.45
CA ARG A 221 -15.48 -11.08 -5.25
C ARG A 221 -14.50 -12.24 -5.28
N ILE A 222 -13.19 -11.96 -5.38
CA ILE A 222 -12.15 -13.00 -5.36
C ILE A 222 -12.17 -13.74 -4.02
N TYR A 223 -12.08 -13.01 -2.89
CA TYR A 223 -12.07 -13.63 -1.57
C TYR A 223 -13.38 -14.36 -1.25
N GLN A 224 -14.53 -13.84 -1.66
CA GLN A 224 -15.81 -14.53 -1.47
C GLN A 224 -15.83 -15.86 -2.23
N ARG A 225 -15.40 -15.87 -3.51
CA ARG A 225 -15.33 -17.09 -4.33
C ARG A 225 -14.41 -18.15 -3.70
N ILE A 226 -13.23 -17.74 -3.25
CA ILE A 226 -12.28 -18.64 -2.58
C ILE A 226 -12.87 -19.17 -1.27
N SER A 227 -13.48 -18.30 -0.46
CA SER A 227 -14.14 -18.67 0.80
C SER A 227 -15.23 -19.71 0.58
N ASP A 228 -16.09 -19.49 -0.42
CA ASP A 228 -17.21 -20.38 -0.76
C ASP A 228 -16.71 -21.76 -1.24
N LYS A 229 -15.69 -21.79 -2.10
CA LYS A 229 -15.04 -23.04 -2.54
C LYS A 229 -14.45 -23.83 -1.37
N LEU A 230 -13.69 -23.15 -0.49
CA LEU A 230 -13.10 -23.79 0.67
C LEU A 230 -14.16 -24.30 1.66
N ALA A 231 -15.29 -23.59 1.81
CA ALA A 231 -16.41 -24.04 2.62
C ALA A 231 -17.10 -25.29 2.03
N ALA A 232 -17.17 -25.38 0.70
CA ALA A 232 -17.71 -26.52 -0.03
C ALA A 232 -16.74 -27.71 -0.12
N GLY A 233 -15.48 -27.57 0.32
CA GLY A 233 -14.44 -28.58 0.17
C GLY A 233 -13.93 -28.74 -1.26
N GLU A 234 -14.13 -27.74 -2.11
CA GLU A 234 -13.65 -27.70 -3.49
C GLU A 234 -12.15 -27.34 -3.54
N SER A 235 -11.46 -27.88 -4.55
CA SER A 235 -10.05 -27.52 -4.77
C SER A 235 -9.93 -26.13 -5.40
N LEU A 236 -8.94 -25.37 -4.94
CA LEU A 236 -8.61 -24.07 -5.52
C LEU A 236 -7.89 -24.24 -6.86
N THR A 237 -8.17 -23.35 -7.81
CA THR A 237 -7.38 -23.22 -9.03
C THR A 237 -6.01 -22.58 -8.71
N PRO A 238 -5.02 -22.65 -9.62
CA PRO A 238 -3.72 -21.99 -9.41
C PRO A 238 -3.84 -20.49 -9.13
N ASP A 239 -4.67 -19.78 -9.89
CA ASP A 239 -4.94 -18.34 -9.73
C ASP A 239 -5.68 -17.99 -8.42
N GLU A 240 -6.42 -18.93 -7.84
CA GLU A 240 -7.04 -18.75 -6.52
C GLU A 240 -6.05 -19.04 -5.38
N SER A 241 -5.15 -20.01 -5.58
CA SER A 241 -4.23 -20.47 -4.55
C SER A 241 -3.22 -19.40 -4.11
N VAL A 242 -2.88 -18.45 -4.99
CA VAL A 242 -1.96 -17.33 -4.68
C VAL A 242 -2.55 -16.30 -3.72
N TYR A 243 -3.89 -16.27 -3.55
CA TYR A 243 -4.56 -15.43 -2.55
C TYR A 243 -4.85 -16.19 -1.24
N ALA A 244 -4.68 -17.51 -1.22
CA ALA A 244 -5.13 -18.38 -0.14
C ALA A 244 -4.00 -18.79 0.82
N GLY A 245 -4.39 -19.17 2.05
CA GLY A 245 -3.48 -19.66 3.09
C GLY A 245 -2.79 -18.55 3.90
N TYR A 246 -3.18 -17.30 3.69
CA TYR A 246 -2.68 -16.16 4.46
C TYR A 246 -3.57 -15.87 5.69
N ASP A 247 -2.95 -15.50 6.81
CA ASP A 247 -3.67 -15.03 8.01
C ASP A 247 -3.91 -13.52 7.99
N ALA A 248 -3.19 -12.78 7.13
CA ALA A 248 -3.34 -11.35 6.96
C ALA A 248 -3.05 -10.90 5.54
N VAL A 249 -3.68 -9.78 5.15
CA VAL A 249 -3.35 -9.03 3.94
C VAL A 249 -2.93 -7.60 4.31
N GLN A 250 -1.90 -7.08 3.65
CA GLN A 250 -1.50 -5.68 3.73
C GLN A 250 -1.82 -4.98 2.42
N LEU A 251 -2.56 -3.87 2.47
CA LEU A 251 -2.96 -3.12 1.28
C LEU A 251 -2.10 -1.88 1.05
N LEU A 252 -1.79 -1.63 -0.22
CA LEU A 252 -1.32 -0.35 -0.74
C LEU A 252 -1.93 -0.07 -2.14
N PRO A 253 -2.08 1.19 -2.57
CA PRO A 253 -2.34 2.34 -1.72
C PRO A 253 -3.73 2.24 -1.04
N VAL A 254 -3.92 2.95 0.07
CA VAL A 254 -5.26 3.10 0.68
C VAL A 254 -5.64 4.55 0.98
N GLU A 255 -4.69 5.46 1.09
CA GLU A 255 -4.88 6.90 1.24
C GLU A 255 -5.23 7.56 -0.10
N PRO A 256 -6.08 8.60 -0.10
CA PRO A 256 -6.22 9.49 -1.25
C PRO A 256 -4.85 10.04 -1.67
N THR A 257 -4.55 9.94 -2.95
CA THR A 257 -3.28 10.39 -3.54
C THR A 257 -3.44 11.74 -4.21
N ILE A 258 -2.34 12.29 -4.70
CA ILE A 258 -2.35 13.48 -5.57
C ILE A 258 -3.22 13.29 -6.82
N GLU A 259 -3.67 14.40 -7.41
CA GLU A 259 -4.44 14.43 -8.64
C GLU A 259 -3.59 14.93 -9.81
N TYR A 260 -3.91 14.50 -11.03
CA TYR A 260 -3.27 15.08 -12.21
C TYR A 260 -3.69 16.56 -12.37
N ARG A 261 -2.70 17.45 -12.39
CA ARG A 261 -2.88 18.91 -12.52
C ARG A 261 -1.90 19.41 -13.57
N ARG A 262 -2.41 19.87 -14.71
CA ARG A 262 -1.59 20.55 -15.73
C ARG A 262 -1.38 22.00 -15.35
N GLU A 263 -0.16 22.48 -15.55
CA GLU A 263 0.21 23.88 -15.28
C GLU A 263 -0.53 24.87 -16.20
N ASP A 264 -0.98 24.43 -17.38
CA ASP A 264 -1.53 25.27 -18.46
C ASP A 264 -3.06 25.18 -18.66
N THR A 265 -3.75 24.26 -17.98
CA THR A 265 -5.21 24.04 -18.16
C THR A 265 -5.95 23.99 -16.83
N HIS A 266 -6.94 24.88 -16.67
CA HIS A 266 -7.81 24.92 -15.50
C HIS A 266 -9.14 24.21 -15.81
N GLY A 267 -9.50 23.17 -15.06
CA GLY A 267 -10.86 22.59 -15.02
C GLY A 267 -11.09 21.29 -15.81
N ASP A 268 -10.29 20.98 -16.83
CA ASP A 268 -10.54 19.82 -17.72
C ASP A 268 -10.33 18.46 -17.01
N TYR A 269 -9.41 18.41 -16.06
CA TYR A 269 -9.02 17.20 -15.32
C TYR A 269 -9.60 17.14 -13.91
N GLU A 270 -10.38 18.14 -13.50
CA GLU A 270 -10.96 18.15 -12.15
C GLU A 270 -12.04 17.09 -12.03
N PHE A 271 -11.95 16.27 -10.99
CA PHE A 271 -12.96 15.25 -10.70
C PHE A 271 -14.30 15.85 -10.25
N PHE A 272 -14.28 17.07 -9.68
CA PHE A 272 -15.46 17.85 -9.33
C PHE A 272 -15.33 19.26 -9.94
N ALA A 273 -15.81 19.43 -11.16
CA ALA A 273 -15.69 20.68 -11.90
C ALA A 273 -17.00 21.48 -11.84
N ILE A 274 -16.98 22.60 -11.12
CA ILE A 274 -18.13 23.52 -11.04
C ILE A 274 -18.15 24.40 -12.30
N ALA A 275 -19.25 24.38 -13.05
CA ALA A 275 -19.40 25.23 -14.23
C ALA A 275 -19.35 26.73 -13.84
N PRO A 276 -18.84 27.61 -14.72
CA PRO A 276 -18.83 29.05 -14.46
C PRO A 276 -20.21 29.57 -14.07
N TYR A 277 -20.26 30.31 -12.96
CA TYR A 277 -21.49 30.86 -12.41
C TYR A 277 -22.05 31.96 -13.32
N ASP A 278 -23.33 31.84 -13.70
CA ASP A 278 -24.08 32.92 -14.35
C ASP A 278 -24.82 33.74 -13.26
N PRO A 279 -24.37 34.98 -12.97
CA PRO A 279 -24.96 35.80 -11.91
C PRO A 279 -26.40 36.25 -12.16
N ASP A 280 -26.91 36.12 -13.38
CA ASP A 280 -28.27 36.54 -13.74
C ASP A 280 -29.35 35.46 -13.45
N HIS A 281 -28.96 34.29 -12.95
CA HIS A 281 -29.89 33.20 -12.66
C HIS A 281 -29.69 32.61 -11.25
N ASP A 282 -30.75 32.66 -10.44
CA ASP A 282 -30.91 31.97 -9.15
C ASP A 282 -31.09 30.43 -9.34
N SER A 283 -30.29 29.87 -10.24
CA SER A 283 -30.41 28.52 -10.77
C SER A 283 -29.49 27.53 -10.04
N PRO A 284 -29.87 26.24 -9.98
CA PRO A 284 -28.99 25.18 -9.51
C PRO A 284 -27.63 25.22 -10.22
N LEU A 285 -26.55 25.00 -9.48
CA LEU A 285 -25.22 24.85 -10.04
C LEU A 285 -25.14 23.58 -10.87
N THR A 286 -24.49 23.68 -12.02
CA THR A 286 -24.16 22.50 -12.83
C THR A 286 -22.72 22.09 -12.53
N VAL A 287 -22.53 20.82 -12.18
CA VAL A 287 -21.21 20.26 -11.84
C VAL A 287 -20.95 19.07 -12.75
N THR A 288 -19.75 19.02 -13.34
CA THR A 288 -19.26 17.83 -14.03
C THR A 288 -18.46 16.99 -13.04
N LEU A 289 -18.90 15.74 -12.85
CA LEU A 289 -18.28 14.76 -11.98
C LEU A 289 -17.55 13.74 -12.86
N ARG A 290 -16.28 13.46 -12.53
CA ARG A 290 -15.48 12.44 -13.21
C ARG A 290 -15.01 11.42 -12.20
N GLN A 291 -15.06 10.14 -12.57
CA GLN A 291 -14.58 9.08 -11.72
C GLN A 291 -13.07 9.22 -11.54
N PRO A 292 -12.56 9.24 -10.29
CA PRO A 292 -11.13 9.25 -10.07
C PRO A 292 -10.45 8.01 -10.64
N ASP A 293 -9.47 8.20 -11.51
CA ASP A 293 -8.74 7.16 -12.23
C ASP A 293 -7.23 7.19 -11.97
N THR A 294 -6.81 7.97 -10.96
CA THR A 294 -5.42 8.10 -10.55
C THR A 294 -4.75 6.76 -10.32
N GLN A 295 -3.59 6.59 -10.94
CA GLN A 295 -2.65 5.50 -10.74
C GLN A 295 -1.48 6.05 -9.93
N ASN A 296 -1.22 5.42 -8.79
CA ASN A 296 -0.14 5.77 -7.91
C ASN A 296 0.18 4.59 -7.01
N TRP A 297 1.40 4.56 -6.48
CA TRP A 297 1.87 3.55 -5.54
C TRP A 297 1.36 3.74 -4.11
N GLY A 298 0.95 4.95 -3.75
CA GLY A 298 0.47 5.30 -2.41
C GLY A 298 1.41 6.16 -1.59
N TYR A 299 2.52 6.59 -2.17
CA TYR A 299 3.52 7.42 -1.49
C TYR A 299 3.36 8.91 -1.77
N ASP A 300 2.74 9.27 -2.90
CA ASP A 300 2.43 10.66 -3.22
C ASP A 300 1.08 11.04 -2.59
N VAL A 301 1.09 11.20 -1.27
CA VAL A 301 -0.09 11.49 -0.45
C VAL A 301 -0.06 12.94 0.03
N PRO A 302 -1.07 13.78 -0.25
CA PRO A 302 -1.12 15.16 0.23
C PRO A 302 -1.55 15.30 1.70
N ILE A 303 -1.62 14.19 2.45
CA ILE A 303 -2.18 13.97 3.79
C ILE A 303 -3.66 14.35 4.01
N LEU A 304 -4.21 15.30 3.24
CA LEU A 304 -5.62 15.68 3.30
C LEU A 304 -6.53 14.47 3.06
N GLY A 305 -7.42 14.20 4.02
CA GLY A 305 -8.43 13.18 3.85
C GLY A 305 -7.91 11.75 3.99
N SER A 306 -6.71 11.52 4.57
CA SER A 306 -6.19 10.15 4.78
C SER A 306 -7.03 9.30 5.75
N GLY A 307 -8.04 9.91 6.40
CA GLY A 307 -9.09 9.20 7.13
C GLY A 307 -10.11 8.51 6.22
N ALA A 308 -10.25 8.96 4.97
CA ALA A 308 -11.03 8.34 3.91
C ALA A 308 -10.20 7.27 3.18
N THR A 309 -10.84 6.56 2.25
CA THR A 309 -10.14 5.63 1.34
C THR A 309 -9.99 6.27 -0.01
N ASN A 310 -8.86 6.01 -0.68
CA ASN A 310 -8.58 6.47 -2.02
C ASN A 310 -9.77 6.14 -2.95
N PRO A 311 -10.44 7.14 -3.54
CA PRO A 311 -11.57 6.87 -4.43
C PRO A 311 -11.17 6.08 -5.68
N ALA A 312 -9.92 6.19 -6.15
CA ALA A 312 -9.46 5.48 -7.35
C ALA A 312 -9.36 3.95 -7.17
N VAL A 313 -9.40 3.45 -5.92
CA VAL A 313 -9.43 2.01 -5.60
C VAL A 313 -10.83 1.50 -5.26
N LEU A 314 -11.86 2.35 -5.40
CA LEU A 314 -13.26 2.02 -5.13
C LEU A 314 -14.07 1.93 -6.42
N GLY A 315 -14.64 0.78 -6.72
CA GLY A 315 -15.50 0.58 -7.89
C GLY A 315 -16.85 1.28 -7.78
N SER A 316 -17.30 1.54 -6.54
CA SER A 316 -18.57 2.20 -6.21
C SER A 316 -18.40 3.64 -5.73
N LEU A 317 -17.17 4.12 -5.52
CA LEU A 317 -16.85 5.39 -4.86
C LEU A 317 -17.46 5.53 -3.44
N ARG A 318 -17.88 4.43 -2.79
CA ARG A 318 -18.53 4.46 -1.47
C ARG A 318 -17.62 3.88 -0.39
N PRO A 319 -17.55 4.51 0.81
CA PRO A 319 -16.93 3.92 2.00
C PRO A 319 -17.45 2.53 2.38
N ASP A 320 -18.70 2.20 2.03
CA ASP A 320 -19.32 0.89 2.23
C ASP A 320 -18.48 -0.26 1.62
N GLU A 321 -17.86 -0.05 0.45
CA GLU A 321 -17.09 -1.07 -0.26
C GLU A 321 -15.87 -1.56 0.54
N VAL A 322 -15.23 -0.65 1.27
CA VAL A 322 -14.09 -0.97 2.15
C VAL A 322 -14.55 -1.88 3.29
N VAL A 323 -15.71 -1.59 3.86
CA VAL A 323 -16.27 -2.37 4.97
C VAL A 323 -16.75 -3.74 4.50
N ASP A 324 -17.28 -3.84 3.28
CA ASP A 324 -17.65 -5.14 2.69
C ASP A 324 -16.42 -6.03 2.47
N PHE A 325 -15.33 -5.46 1.95
CA PHE A 325 -14.08 -6.19 1.78
C PHE A 325 -13.55 -6.70 3.12
N ILE A 326 -13.47 -5.83 4.14
CA ILE A 326 -13.06 -6.19 5.50
C ILE A 326 -13.96 -7.28 6.07
N ALA A 327 -15.28 -7.13 5.94
CA ALA A 327 -16.21 -8.10 6.48
C ALA A 327 -16.11 -9.46 5.78
N THR A 328 -15.73 -9.49 4.50
CA THR A 328 -15.46 -10.71 3.74
C THR A 328 -14.23 -11.43 4.28
N LEU A 329 -13.16 -10.68 4.58
CA LEU A 329 -11.95 -11.22 5.20
C LEU A 329 -12.20 -11.75 6.62
N HIS A 330 -12.92 -11.00 7.46
CA HIS A 330 -13.24 -11.40 8.83
C HIS A 330 -14.15 -12.62 8.92
N ASN A 331 -15.04 -12.81 7.95
CA ASN A 331 -15.96 -13.95 7.90
C ASN A 331 -15.48 -15.09 6.98
N PHE A 332 -14.20 -15.08 6.59
CA PHE A 332 -13.63 -16.07 5.68
C PHE A 332 -13.74 -17.50 6.26
N SER A 333 -14.08 -18.48 5.42
CA SER A 333 -14.57 -19.79 5.86
C SER A 333 -13.55 -20.64 6.64
N GLN A 334 -12.25 -20.42 6.41
CA GLN A 334 -11.15 -21.11 7.09
C GLN A 334 -10.60 -20.35 8.30
N GLY A 335 -11.33 -19.34 8.77
CA GLY A 335 -10.93 -18.43 9.83
C GLY A 335 -10.69 -17.00 9.31
N PRO A 336 -10.75 -15.99 10.20
CA PRO A 336 -10.62 -14.60 9.81
C PRO A 336 -9.25 -14.31 9.22
N ILE A 337 -9.23 -13.55 8.14
CA ILE A 337 -8.02 -12.93 7.58
C ILE A 337 -7.96 -11.49 8.10
N GLN A 338 -6.83 -11.11 8.69
CA GLN A 338 -6.61 -9.77 9.22
C GLN A 338 -6.34 -8.75 8.08
N LEU A 339 -6.85 -7.53 8.22
CA LEU A 339 -6.49 -6.42 7.32
C LEU A 339 -5.46 -5.49 7.96
N ILE A 340 -4.35 -5.25 7.25
CA ILE A 340 -3.31 -4.29 7.62
C ILE A 340 -3.35 -3.11 6.63
N TYR A 341 -3.50 -1.90 7.15
CA TYR A 341 -3.30 -0.70 6.34
C TYR A 341 -1.85 -0.26 6.36
N ASP A 342 -1.35 0.12 5.20
CA ASP A 342 -0.18 0.97 5.14
C ASP A 342 -0.54 2.42 5.49
N LEU A 343 0.33 3.12 6.23
CA LEU A 343 0.12 4.50 6.69
C LEU A 343 1.33 5.36 6.36
N VAL A 344 1.17 6.28 5.40
CA VAL A 344 2.20 7.22 4.94
C VAL A 344 2.01 8.59 5.60
N TYR A 345 2.59 8.78 6.78
CA TYR A 345 2.37 9.95 7.66
C TYR A 345 3.67 10.71 7.99
N GLY A 346 4.80 10.33 7.38
CA GLY A 346 6.09 11.01 7.55
C GLY A 346 6.20 12.29 6.73
N HIS A 347 5.60 12.30 5.53
CA HIS A 347 5.63 13.41 4.58
C HIS A 347 4.26 13.67 3.96
N ALA A 348 4.17 14.75 3.18
CA ALA A 348 3.07 15.02 2.28
C ALA A 348 3.57 15.55 0.94
N ASP A 349 2.96 15.16 -0.17
CA ASP A 349 3.30 15.72 -1.49
C ASP A 349 3.08 17.25 -1.54
N ASN A 350 3.77 17.95 -2.45
CA ASN A 350 3.67 19.41 -2.63
C ASN A 350 2.25 19.92 -2.93
N GLN A 351 1.35 19.12 -3.50
CA GLN A 351 -0.06 19.52 -3.62
C GLN A 351 -0.72 19.82 -2.27
N SER A 352 -0.17 19.30 -1.15
CA SER A 352 -0.60 19.67 0.20
C SER A 352 -0.54 21.17 0.49
N LEU A 353 0.38 21.92 -0.15
CA LEU A 353 0.50 23.37 0.00
C LEU A 353 -0.73 24.14 -0.53
N GLU A 354 -1.49 23.53 -1.43
CA GLU A 354 -2.76 24.07 -1.95
C GLU A 354 -3.98 23.63 -1.13
N LEU A 355 -3.82 22.59 -0.31
CA LEU A 355 -4.91 21.87 0.35
C LEU A 355 -4.96 22.12 1.86
N LEU A 356 -3.83 22.42 2.50
CA LEU A 356 -3.67 22.53 3.95
C LEU A 356 -3.01 23.85 4.34
N ASN A 357 -3.33 24.35 5.53
CA ASN A 357 -2.66 25.53 6.06
C ASN A 357 -1.17 25.25 6.39
N HIS A 358 -0.36 26.30 6.40
CA HIS A 358 1.09 26.19 6.55
C HIS A 358 1.55 25.48 7.83
N GLN A 359 0.75 25.44 8.91
CA GLN A 359 1.17 24.83 10.17
C GLN A 359 1.34 23.31 10.07
N TYR A 360 0.75 22.66 9.07
CA TYR A 360 0.94 21.23 8.80
C TYR A 360 2.35 20.88 8.32
N HIS A 361 3.16 21.85 7.89
CA HIS A 361 4.44 21.61 7.22
C HIS A 361 5.61 22.18 8.02
N LYS A 362 6.75 21.46 8.05
CA LYS A 362 8.03 21.95 8.59
C LYS A 362 8.94 22.55 7.53
N GLY A 363 8.73 22.17 6.26
CA GLY A 363 9.56 22.58 5.13
C GLY A 363 9.65 21.47 4.07
N PRO A 364 10.37 21.73 2.96
CA PRO A 364 10.47 20.79 1.85
C PRO A 364 11.32 19.56 2.17
N ASN A 365 10.98 18.42 1.56
CA ASN A 365 11.74 17.16 1.59
C ASN A 365 11.75 16.48 0.20
N MET A 366 12.32 15.26 0.11
CA MET A 366 12.44 14.54 -1.18
C MET A 366 11.10 14.06 -1.77
N TYR A 367 10.05 13.99 -0.95
CA TYR A 367 8.70 13.54 -1.32
C TYR A 367 7.67 14.68 -1.30
N GLY A 368 8.11 15.95 -1.23
CA GLY A 368 7.26 17.12 -1.06
C GLY A 368 7.60 17.91 0.20
N GLN A 369 6.83 17.73 1.27
CA GLN A 369 6.89 18.46 2.53
C GLN A 369 7.02 17.54 3.74
N ASP A 370 7.87 17.90 4.70
CA ASP A 370 7.91 17.26 6.02
C ASP A 370 6.69 17.66 6.84
N LEU A 371 6.00 16.68 7.43
CA LEU A 371 4.83 16.95 8.27
C LEU A 371 5.22 17.47 9.65
N ASN A 372 4.48 18.46 10.14
CA ASN A 372 4.68 19.10 11.43
C ASN A 372 4.05 18.34 12.60
N HIS A 373 4.43 17.08 12.74
CA HIS A 373 4.01 16.24 13.86
C HIS A 373 4.53 16.70 15.24
N GLN A 374 5.31 17.78 15.33
CA GLN A 374 5.71 18.42 16.59
C GLN A 374 4.68 19.46 17.07
N SER A 375 3.86 20.02 16.18
CA SER A 375 2.72 20.86 16.57
C SER A 375 1.67 19.98 17.30
N PRO A 376 1.30 20.30 18.55
CA PRO A 376 0.30 19.51 19.28
C PRO A 376 -1.03 19.38 18.55
N GLN A 377 -1.44 20.43 17.84
CA GLN A 377 -2.70 20.44 17.09
C GLN A 377 -2.62 19.57 15.83
N VAL A 378 -1.56 19.70 15.04
CA VAL A 378 -1.34 18.86 13.85
C VAL A 378 -1.22 17.39 14.26
N ARG A 379 -0.39 17.07 15.27
CA ARG A 379 -0.26 15.71 15.79
C ARG A 379 -1.61 15.12 16.22
N ALA A 380 -2.45 15.90 16.90
CA ALA A 380 -3.77 15.44 17.32
C ALA A 380 -4.70 15.18 16.12
N ILE A 381 -4.64 16.01 15.08
CA ILE A 381 -5.41 15.82 13.84
C ILE A 381 -4.93 14.57 13.10
N LEU A 382 -3.62 14.36 12.96
CA LEU A 382 -3.06 13.16 12.32
C LEU A 382 -3.48 11.88 13.07
N LEU A 383 -3.41 11.86 14.40
CA LEU A 383 -3.89 10.71 15.19
C LEU A 383 -5.42 10.49 15.06
N GLU A 384 -6.20 11.56 14.96
CA GLU A 384 -7.65 11.46 14.69
C GLU A 384 -7.94 10.94 13.29
N MET A 385 -7.15 11.35 12.29
CA MET A 385 -7.21 10.87 10.92
C MET A 385 -6.93 9.35 10.86
N GLN A 386 -5.85 8.92 11.50
CA GLN A 386 -5.54 7.50 11.68
C GLN A 386 -6.68 6.77 12.41
N ARG A 387 -7.24 7.35 13.48
CA ARG A 387 -8.37 6.76 14.21
C ARG A 387 -9.58 6.56 13.30
N ARG A 388 -9.91 7.53 12.43
CA ARG A 388 -11.00 7.40 11.45
C ARG A 388 -10.71 6.29 10.46
N LYS A 389 -9.48 6.24 9.93
CA LYS A 389 -9.03 5.20 9.00
C LYS A 389 -9.16 3.81 9.59
N ILE A 390 -8.58 3.55 10.77
CA ILE A 390 -8.65 2.22 11.37
C ILE A 390 -10.08 1.83 11.75
N ASN A 391 -10.97 2.78 12.03
CA ASN A 391 -12.38 2.48 12.33
C ASN A 391 -13.18 1.94 11.13
N THR A 392 -12.63 1.88 9.91
CA THR A 392 -13.23 1.07 8.84
C THR A 392 -13.28 -0.41 9.22
N GLY A 393 -12.38 -0.87 10.09
CA GLY A 393 -12.35 -2.24 10.61
C GLY A 393 -10.99 -2.92 10.57
N ALA A 394 -9.90 -2.20 10.26
CA ALA A 394 -8.56 -2.77 10.21
C ALA A 394 -8.18 -3.55 11.49
N ASP A 395 -7.24 -4.47 11.33
CA ASP A 395 -6.65 -5.29 12.38
C ASP A 395 -5.21 -4.86 12.70
N GLY A 396 -4.52 -4.31 11.70
CA GLY A 396 -3.15 -3.85 11.82
C GLY A 396 -2.86 -2.56 11.05
N VAL A 397 -1.71 -1.97 11.37
CA VAL A 397 -1.12 -0.84 10.65
C VAL A 397 0.36 -1.12 10.37
N ARG A 398 0.83 -0.80 9.16
CA ARG A 398 2.24 -0.56 8.85
C ARG A 398 2.44 0.95 8.89
N VAL A 399 3.36 1.42 9.73
CA VAL A 399 3.84 2.81 9.65
C VAL A 399 5.01 2.80 8.67
N ASP A 400 4.77 3.36 7.50
CA ASP A 400 5.73 3.50 6.42
C ASP A 400 6.75 4.59 6.75
N GLY A 401 8.00 4.42 6.31
CA GLY A 401 9.03 5.42 6.48
C GLY A 401 9.25 5.83 7.95
N GLY A 402 9.26 4.88 8.90
CA GLY A 402 9.42 5.15 10.34
C GLY A 402 10.65 5.98 10.67
N GLN A 403 11.72 5.86 9.88
CA GLN A 403 12.92 6.68 10.02
C GLN A 403 12.73 8.17 9.65
N ASP A 404 11.69 8.51 8.89
CA ASP A 404 11.47 9.85 8.32
C ASP A 404 10.71 10.80 9.25
N PHE A 405 10.18 10.28 10.36
CA PHE A 405 9.57 11.07 11.43
C PHE A 405 10.61 11.83 12.25
N ARG A 406 11.17 12.88 11.66
CA ARG A 406 12.31 13.63 12.21
C ARG A 406 11.93 15.03 12.63
N PHE A 407 12.68 15.57 13.58
CA PHE A 407 12.60 16.97 13.96
C PHE A 407 13.97 17.50 14.39
N PHE A 408 14.21 18.79 14.18
CA PHE A 408 15.38 19.45 14.73
C PHE A 408 15.14 19.75 16.21
N ASN A 409 15.98 19.21 17.09
CA ASN A 409 15.95 19.47 18.51
C ASN A 409 16.98 20.57 18.86
N PRO A 410 16.54 21.81 19.19
CA PRO A 410 17.45 22.91 19.48
C PRO A 410 18.23 22.72 20.79
N LEU A 411 17.82 21.80 21.67
CA LEU A 411 18.53 21.53 22.93
C LEU A 411 19.74 20.62 22.73
N SER A 412 19.69 19.74 21.74
CA SER A 412 20.78 18.83 21.39
C SER A 412 21.56 19.26 20.15
N ASP A 413 21.06 20.25 19.40
CA ASP A 413 21.59 20.71 18.10
C ASP A 413 21.66 19.58 17.06
N ARG A 414 20.65 18.71 17.07
CA ARG A 414 20.60 17.50 16.24
C ARG A 414 19.21 17.29 15.64
N VAL A 415 19.19 16.62 14.49
CA VAL A 415 17.97 16.01 13.97
C VAL A 415 17.74 14.69 14.71
N GLU A 416 16.60 14.58 15.37
CA GLU A 416 16.18 13.41 16.16
C GLU A 416 14.92 12.79 15.58
N GLN A 417 14.69 11.52 15.90
CA GLN A 417 13.47 10.80 15.56
C GLN A 417 12.39 11.03 16.63
N ASP A 418 11.14 11.22 16.17
CA ASP A 418 9.98 11.41 17.03
C ASP A 418 9.36 10.06 17.44
N ASP A 419 10.15 9.25 18.14
CA ASP A 419 9.72 7.91 18.57
C ASP A 419 8.44 7.97 19.43
N ALA A 420 8.23 9.05 20.18
CA ALA A 420 7.01 9.27 20.97
C ALA A 420 5.75 9.34 20.07
N TYR A 421 5.86 9.94 18.89
CA TYR A 421 4.75 9.96 17.93
C TYR A 421 4.53 8.59 17.28
N LEU A 422 5.61 7.88 16.90
CA LEU A 422 5.52 6.50 16.40
C LEU A 422 4.84 5.56 17.42
N MET A 423 5.15 5.71 18.70
CA MET A 423 4.47 4.97 19.77
C MET A 423 2.98 5.33 19.86
N ALA A 424 2.65 6.62 19.75
CA ALA A 424 1.27 7.09 19.76
C ALA A 424 0.47 6.53 18.57
N MET A 425 1.07 6.43 17.38
CA MET A 425 0.45 5.79 16.21
C MET A 425 0.14 4.31 16.45
N SER A 426 1.03 3.58 17.14
CA SER A 426 0.77 2.18 17.54
C SER A 426 -0.37 2.04 18.58
N ASP A 427 -0.62 3.09 19.37
CA ASP A 427 -1.54 3.08 20.50
C ASP A 427 -2.90 3.75 20.21
N VAL A 428 -3.19 4.10 18.95
CA VAL A 428 -4.51 4.59 18.55
C VAL A 428 -5.57 3.50 18.76
N VAL A 429 -6.59 3.83 19.57
CA VAL A 429 -7.68 2.89 19.89
C VAL A 429 -8.73 2.89 18.78
N GLN A 430 -8.97 1.72 18.20
CA GLN A 430 -10.12 1.49 17.34
C GLN A 430 -11.39 1.33 18.20
N THR A 431 -12.50 1.92 17.75
CA THR A 431 -13.81 1.79 18.39
C THR A 431 -14.90 1.54 17.35
N ILE A 432 -15.46 0.33 17.37
CA ILE A 432 -16.53 -0.10 16.45
C ILE A 432 -17.69 -0.66 17.26
N GLN A 433 -18.86 -0.02 17.16
CA GLN A 433 -20.09 -0.40 17.88
C GLN A 433 -19.85 -0.71 19.37
N GLY A 434 -19.03 0.10 20.04
CA GLY A 434 -18.70 -0.03 21.46
C GLY A 434 -17.57 -1.01 21.80
N CYS A 435 -17.08 -1.80 20.83
CA CYS A 435 -15.91 -2.66 21.00
C CYS A 435 -14.63 -1.84 20.84
N ARG A 436 -13.66 -2.03 21.75
CA ARG A 436 -12.37 -1.32 21.76
C ARG A 436 -11.21 -2.32 21.65
N ARG A 437 -10.25 -2.01 20.78
CA ARG A 437 -8.99 -2.76 20.61
C ARG A 437 -7.85 -1.89 20.07
N LEU A 438 -6.61 -2.34 20.25
CA LEU A 438 -5.39 -1.79 19.66
C LEU A 438 -4.98 -2.63 18.45
N MET A 439 -4.38 -1.99 17.46
CA MET A 439 -4.01 -2.65 16.21
C MET A 439 -2.73 -3.47 16.34
N PHE A 440 -2.58 -4.54 15.58
CA PHE A 440 -1.26 -5.08 15.27
C PHE A 440 -0.41 -3.98 14.61
N THR A 441 0.89 -3.89 14.90
CA THR A 441 1.74 -2.80 14.40
C THR A 441 3.00 -3.32 13.77
N ILE A 442 3.27 -2.85 12.55
CA ILE A 442 4.53 -3.00 11.83
C ILE A 442 5.15 -1.61 11.68
N PHE A 443 6.44 -1.49 11.91
CA PHE A 443 7.22 -0.32 11.52
C PHE A 443 8.15 -0.68 10.37
N GLU A 444 8.07 0.06 9.28
CA GLU A 444 9.13 0.07 8.29
C GLU A 444 10.18 1.08 8.74
N ASP A 445 11.25 0.60 9.37
CA ASP A 445 12.32 1.47 9.87
C ASP A 445 13.68 0.83 9.62
N GLY A 446 14.52 1.54 8.87
CA GLY A 446 15.88 1.13 8.50
C GLY A 446 16.95 2.07 9.03
N ARG A 447 16.73 2.74 10.17
CA ARG A 447 17.69 3.73 10.67
C ARG A 447 19.07 3.09 10.91
N PRO A 448 20.18 3.78 10.55
CA PRO A 448 20.28 5.21 10.27
C PRO A 448 20.10 5.64 8.79
N TRP A 449 19.38 4.86 7.95
CA TRP A 449 19.05 5.29 6.57
C TRP A 449 18.59 6.78 6.50
N PRO A 450 19.09 7.57 5.53
CA PRO A 450 19.93 7.21 4.39
C PRO A 450 21.44 7.40 4.59
N GLN A 451 21.95 7.33 5.82
CA GLN A 451 23.39 7.45 6.07
C GLN A 451 24.19 6.42 5.25
N GLU A 452 25.33 6.82 4.65
CA GLU A 452 26.21 5.90 3.94
C GLU A 452 26.60 4.67 4.79
N GLY A 453 26.51 3.48 4.19
CA GLY A 453 26.83 2.20 4.83
C GLY A 453 25.74 1.67 5.78
N TRP A 454 24.59 2.33 5.86
CA TRP A 454 23.40 1.86 6.62
C TRP A 454 23.04 0.39 6.30
N GLU A 455 23.32 -0.11 5.09
CA GLU A 455 23.03 -1.48 4.67
C GLU A 455 23.70 -2.52 5.58
N GLU A 456 24.81 -2.15 6.23
CA GLU A 456 25.63 -3.01 7.09
C GLU A 456 25.56 -2.62 8.57
N ILE A 457 25.29 -1.36 8.89
CA ILE A 457 25.23 -0.87 10.29
C ILE A 457 23.83 -0.82 10.89
N SER A 458 22.76 -0.83 10.07
CA SER A 458 21.39 -0.86 10.58
C SER A 458 21.14 -2.12 11.39
N ARG A 459 20.54 -1.94 12.57
CA ARG A 459 20.17 -3.03 13.48
C ARG A 459 18.77 -3.55 13.22
N TYR A 460 17.88 -2.70 12.69
CA TYR A 460 16.47 -3.03 12.44
C TYR A 460 15.70 -3.40 13.71
N ARG A 461 16.01 -2.77 14.85
CA ARG A 461 15.48 -3.19 16.17
C ARG A 461 14.96 -2.05 17.03
N GLU A 462 15.18 -0.82 16.62
CA GLU A 462 14.99 0.37 17.44
C GLU A 462 13.54 0.48 17.92
N LEU A 463 12.56 0.26 17.04
CA LEU A 463 11.14 0.42 17.39
C LEU A 463 10.57 -0.81 18.09
N ILE A 464 11.03 -2.01 17.77
CA ILE A 464 10.62 -3.24 18.50
C ILE A 464 11.26 -3.34 19.89
N GLU A 465 12.38 -2.68 20.15
CA GLU A 465 12.95 -2.55 21.50
C GLU A 465 12.13 -1.58 22.37
N LEU A 466 11.60 -0.50 21.78
CA LEU A 466 10.67 0.41 22.44
C LEU A 466 9.25 -0.18 22.59
N LYS A 467 8.83 -1.00 21.62
CA LYS A 467 7.49 -1.61 21.55
C LYS A 467 7.59 -3.13 21.28
N PRO A 468 7.89 -3.97 22.30
CA PRO A 468 8.13 -5.40 22.10
C PRO A 468 6.97 -6.24 21.54
N ASN A 469 5.76 -5.66 21.47
CA ASN A 469 4.56 -6.24 20.87
C ASN A 469 4.28 -5.77 19.44
N SER A 470 5.17 -4.98 18.83
CA SER A 470 5.16 -4.66 17.39
C SER A 470 6.17 -5.51 16.62
N PHE A 471 6.18 -5.32 15.30
CA PHE A 471 7.17 -5.87 14.37
C PHE A 471 7.87 -4.74 13.62
N GLN A 472 9.06 -5.00 13.11
CA GLN A 472 9.81 -4.07 12.27
C GLN A 472 10.27 -4.77 10.99
N TRP A 473 10.45 -4.05 9.90
CA TRP A 473 11.05 -4.61 8.69
C TRP A 473 12.46 -5.15 8.96
N GLY A 474 12.71 -6.39 8.56
CA GLY A 474 14.02 -7.03 8.71
C GLY A 474 15.02 -6.67 7.59
N PRO A 475 16.30 -7.06 7.73
CA PRO A 475 17.37 -6.65 6.84
C PRO A 475 17.27 -7.16 5.39
N LEU A 476 16.50 -8.22 5.15
CA LEU A 476 16.35 -8.85 3.82
C LEU A 476 15.08 -8.44 3.08
N ILE A 477 14.12 -7.86 3.80
CA ILE A 477 12.89 -7.31 3.22
C ILE A 477 13.01 -5.79 2.99
N PHE A 478 13.85 -5.10 3.77
CA PHE A 478 14.14 -3.69 3.53
C PHE A 478 14.85 -3.48 2.17
N ALA A 479 14.69 -2.28 1.62
CA ALA A 479 15.14 -1.89 0.28
C ALA A 479 16.60 -2.29 -0.03
N HIS A 480 16.91 -2.44 -1.33
CA HIS A 480 18.26 -2.74 -1.87
C HIS A 480 18.72 -4.20 -1.94
N ASN A 481 17.88 -5.17 -1.57
CA ASN A 481 18.21 -6.58 -1.73
C ASN A 481 17.87 -7.10 -3.14
N THR A 482 18.87 -7.59 -3.87
CA THR A 482 18.77 -8.07 -5.26
C THR A 482 19.24 -9.53 -5.41
N PRO A 483 18.38 -10.52 -5.10
CA PRO A 483 18.69 -11.94 -5.20
C PRO A 483 18.94 -12.43 -6.64
N THR A 484 18.74 -11.59 -7.66
CA THR A 484 19.09 -11.87 -9.06
C THR A 484 20.59 -11.94 -9.32
N LEU A 485 21.43 -11.40 -8.43
CA LEU A 485 22.88 -11.37 -8.60
C LEU A 485 23.54 -12.67 -8.11
N LYS A 486 24.53 -13.14 -8.87
CA LYS A 486 25.37 -14.29 -8.49
C LYS A 486 26.02 -14.05 -7.14
N GLY A 487 25.99 -15.07 -6.27
CA GLY A 487 26.59 -15.03 -4.93
C GLY A 487 25.87 -14.13 -3.92
N PHE A 488 24.65 -13.65 -4.21
CA PHE A 488 23.89 -12.79 -3.31
C PHE A 488 23.75 -13.38 -1.90
N TRP A 489 23.32 -14.65 -1.79
CA TRP A 489 23.07 -15.30 -0.51
C TRP A 489 24.34 -15.58 0.30
N ASP A 490 25.48 -15.78 -0.36
CA ASP A 490 26.78 -15.89 0.31
C ASP A 490 27.18 -14.56 0.96
N ARG A 491 27.07 -13.47 0.18
CA ARG A 491 27.35 -12.10 0.66
C ARG A 491 26.40 -11.70 1.79
N LYS A 492 25.12 -12.08 1.71
CA LYS A 492 24.09 -11.76 2.71
C LYS A 492 23.99 -12.78 3.84
N TRP A 493 24.91 -13.73 3.95
CA TRP A 493 24.88 -14.75 5.02
C TRP A 493 24.83 -14.17 6.43
N ARG A 494 25.57 -13.09 6.69
CA ARG A 494 25.50 -12.41 7.99
C ARG A 494 24.06 -11.97 8.30
N ARG A 495 23.37 -11.36 7.32
CA ARG A 495 21.97 -10.95 7.46
C ARG A 495 21.02 -12.14 7.59
N ALA A 496 21.29 -13.25 6.90
CA ALA A 496 20.55 -14.50 7.09
C ALA A 496 20.69 -15.06 8.52
N CYS A 497 21.90 -15.05 9.09
CA CYS A 497 22.13 -15.40 10.49
C CYS A 497 21.40 -14.45 11.46
N GLU A 498 21.44 -13.15 11.20
CA GLU A 498 20.71 -12.17 12.02
C GLU A 498 19.21 -12.46 12.02
N VAL A 499 18.61 -12.79 10.86
CA VAL A 499 17.21 -13.23 10.80
C VAL A 499 17.02 -14.43 11.72
N ILE A 500 17.81 -15.48 11.58
CA ILE A 500 17.69 -16.73 12.33
C ILE A 500 17.81 -16.56 13.86
N PHE A 501 18.69 -15.70 14.33
CA PHE A 501 18.97 -15.56 15.78
C PHE A 501 18.26 -14.38 16.43
N GLN A 502 17.74 -13.42 15.66
CA GLN A 502 17.20 -12.16 16.18
C GLN A 502 15.86 -11.74 15.55
N GLY A 503 15.36 -12.46 14.55
CA GLY A 503 14.25 -12.05 13.70
C GLY A 503 12.82 -12.36 14.18
N ASN A 504 12.61 -12.86 15.39
CA ASN A 504 11.26 -13.20 15.91
C ASN A 504 10.27 -12.02 16.02
N ARG A 505 10.76 -10.79 15.82
CA ARG A 505 9.98 -9.55 15.74
C ARG A 505 10.21 -8.79 14.43
N TRP A 506 10.69 -9.48 13.41
CA TRP A 506 10.86 -8.92 12.07
C TRP A 506 9.80 -9.38 11.10
N ILE A 507 9.46 -8.49 10.16
CA ILE A 507 8.92 -8.91 8.87
C ILE A 507 10.08 -9.51 8.07
N THR A 508 9.87 -10.71 7.54
CA THR A 508 10.89 -11.53 6.87
C THR A 508 10.42 -11.92 5.49
N GLY A 509 11.37 -12.26 4.62
CA GLY A 509 11.12 -12.45 3.19
C GLY A 509 12.16 -11.68 2.38
N CYS A 510 12.02 -11.73 1.06
CA CYS A 510 12.87 -10.99 0.14
C CYS A 510 12.08 -10.40 -1.04
N GLY A 511 10.96 -11.01 -1.46
CA GLY A 511 10.07 -10.47 -2.49
C GLY A 511 8.96 -9.62 -1.91
N ASN A 512 9.13 -8.30 -1.98
CA ASN A 512 8.08 -7.31 -1.69
C ASN A 512 8.08 -6.22 -2.76
N HIS A 513 7.17 -5.26 -2.65
CA HIS A 513 7.04 -4.20 -3.63
C HIS A 513 8.32 -3.38 -3.90
N ASP A 514 9.15 -3.07 -2.89
CA ASP A 514 10.36 -2.25 -3.06
C ASP A 514 11.51 -3.06 -3.64
N THR A 515 11.71 -4.27 -3.13
CA THR A 515 12.80 -5.15 -3.54
C THR A 515 12.61 -5.61 -4.98
N VAL A 516 11.39 -5.98 -5.38
CA VAL A 516 11.10 -6.33 -6.77
C VAL A 516 11.37 -5.15 -7.71
N ARG A 517 10.92 -3.93 -7.37
CA ARG A 517 11.26 -2.73 -8.15
C ARG A 517 12.77 -2.53 -8.23
N ARG A 518 13.49 -2.70 -7.12
CA ARG A 518 14.94 -2.55 -7.13
C ARG A 518 15.63 -3.56 -8.04
N GLY A 519 15.03 -4.72 -8.25
CA GLY A 519 15.47 -5.70 -9.25
C GLY A 519 15.50 -5.13 -10.67
N ASN A 520 14.52 -4.29 -11.04
CA ASN A 520 14.47 -3.60 -12.34
C ASN A 520 15.63 -2.62 -12.54
N GLN A 521 16.21 -2.12 -11.44
CA GLN A 521 17.27 -1.10 -11.43
C GLN A 521 18.67 -1.72 -11.37
N VAL A 522 18.78 -3.05 -11.51
CA VAL A 522 20.08 -3.73 -11.62
C VAL A 522 20.66 -3.49 -13.01
N ALA A 523 21.86 -2.92 -13.07
CA ALA A 523 22.58 -2.72 -14.32
C ALA A 523 22.86 -4.06 -15.04
N LEU A 524 22.76 -4.05 -16.36
CA LEU A 524 22.84 -5.26 -17.20
C LEU A 524 24.24 -5.88 -17.29
N ASP A 525 25.28 -5.13 -16.90
CA ASP A 525 26.68 -5.56 -16.90
C ASP A 525 27.09 -6.28 -15.60
N ARG A 526 26.18 -6.39 -14.63
CA ARG A 526 26.43 -7.08 -13.36
C ARG A 526 26.44 -8.60 -13.55
N ASP A 527 27.07 -9.29 -12.61
CA ASP A 527 27.11 -10.75 -12.58
C ASP A 527 25.73 -11.34 -12.23
N ILE A 528 24.88 -11.52 -13.25
CA ILE A 528 23.53 -12.09 -13.12
C ILE A 528 23.60 -13.60 -12.84
N ASN A 529 22.70 -14.09 -11.96
CA ASN A 529 22.56 -15.51 -11.69
C ASN A 529 21.68 -16.22 -12.74
N TRP A 530 22.31 -16.62 -13.85
CA TRP A 530 21.65 -17.33 -14.95
C TRP A 530 21.22 -18.78 -14.63
N ASN A 531 21.46 -19.28 -13.41
CA ASN A 531 20.87 -20.55 -12.99
C ASN A 531 19.36 -20.43 -12.69
N LEU A 532 18.86 -19.21 -12.49
CA LEU A 532 17.46 -18.94 -12.13
C LEU A 532 16.52 -18.78 -13.33
N GLY A 533 17.06 -18.69 -14.55
CA GLY A 533 16.27 -18.44 -15.75
C GLY A 533 17.12 -18.22 -16.99
N LYS A 534 16.49 -18.27 -18.16
CA LYS A 534 17.15 -18.05 -19.47
C LYS A 534 17.04 -16.62 -19.96
N THR A 535 16.11 -15.86 -19.41
CA THR A 535 15.86 -14.44 -19.70
C THR A 535 15.94 -13.64 -18.39
N LEU A 536 16.16 -12.33 -18.49
CA LEU A 536 16.17 -11.45 -17.32
C LEU A 536 14.84 -11.48 -16.55
N PRO A 537 13.65 -11.46 -17.19
CA PRO A 537 12.38 -11.61 -16.47
C PRO A 537 12.25 -12.94 -15.75
N GLN A 538 12.68 -14.06 -16.35
CA GLN A 538 12.69 -15.36 -15.67
C GLN A 538 13.61 -15.34 -14.43
N VAL A 539 14.82 -14.79 -14.56
CA VAL A 539 15.75 -14.65 -13.43
C VAL A 539 15.12 -13.81 -12.31
N LEU A 540 14.48 -12.70 -12.66
CA LEU A 540 13.82 -11.81 -11.70
C LEU A 540 12.69 -12.50 -10.95
N HIS A 541 11.74 -13.10 -11.70
CA HIS A 541 10.59 -13.77 -11.14
C HIS A 541 11.00 -14.94 -10.24
N THR A 542 11.93 -15.79 -10.71
CA THR A 542 12.44 -16.91 -9.91
C THR A 542 13.20 -16.42 -8.68
N ALA A 543 13.97 -15.33 -8.76
CA ALA A 543 14.73 -14.82 -7.61
C ALA A 543 13.82 -14.33 -6.47
N TYR A 544 12.74 -13.60 -6.78
CA TYR A 544 11.82 -13.03 -5.79
C TYR A 544 10.67 -13.97 -5.38
N ASN A 545 10.41 -15.04 -6.14
CA ASN A 545 9.50 -16.12 -5.80
C ASN A 545 10.21 -17.50 -5.77
N SER A 546 11.44 -17.52 -5.25
CA SER A 546 12.28 -18.73 -5.23
C SER A 546 11.73 -19.80 -4.28
N PRO A 547 11.52 -21.05 -4.74
CA PRO A 547 11.05 -22.14 -3.87
C PRO A 547 11.99 -22.44 -2.69
N ALA A 548 13.31 -22.39 -2.91
CA ALA A 548 14.32 -22.53 -1.85
C ALA A 548 14.20 -21.43 -0.79
N THR A 549 14.09 -20.17 -1.21
CA THR A 549 13.89 -19.04 -0.30
C THR A 549 12.59 -19.18 0.48
N GLN A 550 11.51 -19.63 -0.17
CA GLN A 550 10.22 -19.84 0.48
C GLN A 550 10.25 -20.96 1.52
N ILE A 551 10.94 -22.08 1.26
CA ILE A 551 11.19 -23.11 2.29
C ILE A 551 11.93 -22.52 3.49
N TRP A 552 12.98 -21.72 3.24
CA TRP A 552 13.75 -21.11 4.31
C TRP A 552 12.94 -20.10 5.13
N VAL A 553 12.18 -19.23 4.48
CA VAL A 553 11.42 -18.17 5.16
C VAL A 553 10.18 -18.75 5.86
N GLN A 554 9.29 -19.42 5.12
CA GLN A 554 8.02 -19.93 5.67
C GLN A 554 8.24 -21.16 6.57
N GLY A 555 9.07 -22.10 6.13
CA GLY A 555 9.24 -23.41 6.76
C GLY A 555 10.29 -23.50 7.87
N PHE A 556 11.19 -22.51 7.99
CA PHE A 556 12.33 -22.61 8.92
C PHE A 556 12.62 -21.35 9.74
N SER A 557 12.51 -20.16 9.15
CA SER A 557 12.96 -18.89 9.76
C SER A 557 12.00 -18.32 10.82
N PRO A 558 12.53 -17.59 11.84
CA PRO A 558 11.75 -16.79 12.76
C PRO A 558 11.08 -15.59 12.07
N GLY A 559 10.20 -14.91 12.80
CA GLY A 559 9.54 -13.68 12.35
C GLY A 559 8.24 -13.94 11.58
N LEU A 560 7.81 -12.93 10.83
CA LEU A 560 6.59 -12.94 10.04
C LEU A 560 6.93 -12.89 8.55
N PRO A 561 6.79 -14.01 7.83
CA PRO A 561 6.89 -14.02 6.38
C PRO A 561 5.88 -13.08 5.73
N MET A 562 6.37 -12.23 4.81
CA MET A 562 5.54 -11.43 3.93
C MET A 562 5.86 -11.78 2.49
N ASP A 563 4.82 -12.12 1.74
CA ASP A 563 4.87 -12.32 0.30
C ASP A 563 4.22 -11.13 -0.41
N PHE A 564 4.57 -10.92 -1.68
CA PHE A 564 3.94 -9.90 -2.52
C PHE A 564 3.23 -10.54 -3.71
N LEU A 565 1.95 -10.17 -3.91
CA LEU A 565 1.07 -10.83 -4.86
C LEU A 565 1.64 -10.87 -6.29
N ASN A 566 2.15 -9.74 -6.81
CA ASN A 566 2.73 -9.69 -8.16
C ASN A 566 3.92 -10.65 -8.29
N ALA A 567 4.79 -10.72 -7.27
CA ALA A 567 5.91 -11.66 -7.26
C ALA A 567 5.43 -13.12 -7.24
N CYS A 568 4.42 -13.45 -6.42
CA CYS A 568 3.86 -14.80 -6.35
C CYS A 568 3.20 -15.26 -7.66
N VAL A 569 2.60 -14.33 -8.40
CA VAL A 569 1.98 -14.58 -9.71
C VAL A 569 3.03 -14.64 -10.84
N GLY A 570 4.18 -13.97 -10.67
CA GLY A 570 5.10 -13.69 -11.78
C GLY A 570 4.57 -12.60 -12.72
N ALA A 571 3.74 -11.70 -12.18
CA ALA A 571 3.25 -10.53 -12.88
C ALA A 571 4.29 -9.41 -12.83
N ALA A 572 4.31 -8.56 -13.85
CA ALA A 572 5.22 -7.43 -13.90
C ALA A 572 5.00 -6.46 -12.72
N TRP A 573 6.04 -5.70 -12.38
CA TRP A 573 5.98 -4.73 -11.30
C TRP A 573 6.94 -3.54 -11.49
N GLY A 574 6.47 -2.31 -11.24
CA GLY A 574 7.24 -1.07 -11.35
C GLY A 574 6.51 0.15 -10.78
N PHE A 575 7.23 1.25 -10.51
CA PHE A 575 6.69 2.50 -9.94
C PHE A 575 6.01 3.36 -11.03
N PHE A 576 4.75 3.07 -11.32
CA PHE A 576 3.98 3.78 -12.34
C PHE A 576 2.95 4.73 -11.74
N ARG A 577 2.90 5.96 -12.27
CA ARG A 577 1.93 6.99 -11.88
C ARG A 577 1.52 7.86 -13.05
N ASN A 578 0.23 8.21 -13.12
CA ASN A 578 -0.33 9.04 -14.20
C ASN A 578 -0.64 10.49 -13.74
N THR A 579 -0.03 10.93 -12.64
CA THR A 579 -0.27 12.23 -12.01
C THR A 579 0.79 13.28 -12.30
N ASP A 580 1.96 12.87 -12.80
CA ASP A 580 3.13 13.73 -12.96
C ASP A 580 3.18 14.42 -14.32
N ASP A 581 2.67 15.64 -14.41
CA ASP A 581 2.89 16.47 -15.60
C ASP A 581 4.33 17.00 -15.69
N ARG A 582 4.91 17.37 -14.55
CA ARG A 582 6.24 18.02 -14.49
C ARG A 582 7.40 17.04 -14.54
N TYR A 583 7.30 15.94 -13.79
CA TYR A 583 8.40 14.99 -13.60
C TYR A 583 8.20 13.67 -14.35
N GLY A 584 7.10 13.49 -15.09
CA GLY A 584 6.77 12.21 -15.71
C GLY A 584 7.90 11.65 -16.59
N VAL A 585 8.53 12.49 -17.42
CA VAL A 585 9.65 12.09 -18.28
C VAL A 585 10.89 11.67 -17.48
N LYS A 586 11.16 12.36 -16.36
CA LYS A 586 12.24 11.97 -15.43
C LYS A 586 11.96 10.58 -14.82
N VAL A 587 10.73 10.33 -14.38
CA VAL A 587 10.38 9.02 -13.79
C VAL A 587 10.51 7.90 -14.82
N VAL A 588 10.15 8.15 -16.09
CA VAL A 588 10.42 7.17 -17.18
C VAL A 588 11.91 6.84 -17.29
N ALA A 589 12.78 7.86 -17.24
CA ALA A 589 14.22 7.66 -17.30
C ALA A 589 14.75 6.84 -16.11
N GLU A 590 14.16 7.00 -14.92
CA GLU A 590 14.53 6.23 -13.72
C GLU A 590 13.99 4.78 -13.75
N GLU A 591 12.89 4.52 -14.47
CA GLU A 591 12.21 3.22 -14.54
C GLU A 591 12.50 2.45 -15.86
N VAL A 592 13.39 2.93 -16.73
CA VAL A 592 13.68 2.31 -18.05
C VAL A 592 14.08 0.83 -17.95
N GLY A 593 14.77 0.44 -16.88
CA GLY A 593 15.18 -0.94 -16.63
C GLY A 593 14.00 -1.92 -16.52
N PHE A 594 12.77 -1.42 -16.26
CA PHE A 594 11.53 -2.19 -16.34
C PHE A 594 11.39 -2.90 -17.69
N LEU A 595 11.71 -2.24 -18.80
CA LEU A 595 11.58 -2.83 -20.13
C LEU A 595 12.51 -4.03 -20.33
N ASP A 596 13.69 -4.04 -19.70
CA ASP A 596 14.66 -5.14 -19.80
C ASP A 596 14.29 -6.28 -18.83
N TRP A 597 13.90 -5.95 -17.61
CA TRP A 597 13.73 -6.90 -16.51
C TRP A 597 12.32 -7.48 -16.37
N GLN A 598 11.28 -6.84 -16.92
CA GLN A 598 9.88 -7.24 -16.68
C GLN A 598 9.11 -7.59 -17.96
N VAL A 599 9.63 -7.21 -19.14
CA VAL A 599 8.90 -7.34 -20.42
C VAL A 599 9.57 -8.37 -21.32
N GLU A 600 8.88 -9.48 -21.57
CA GLU A 600 9.29 -10.48 -22.56
C GLU A 600 8.89 -10.06 -23.99
N PRO A 601 9.70 -10.35 -25.03
CA PRO A 601 9.38 -10.01 -26.42
C PRO A 601 8.03 -10.56 -26.88
N GLU A 602 7.71 -11.81 -26.54
CA GLU A 602 6.44 -12.46 -26.91
C GLU A 602 5.24 -11.78 -26.26
N ARG A 603 5.42 -11.24 -25.05
CA ARG A 603 4.38 -10.51 -24.33
C ARG A 603 4.16 -9.14 -24.95
N TYR A 604 5.25 -8.44 -25.30
CA TYR A 604 5.18 -7.15 -25.98
C TYR A 604 4.51 -7.27 -27.35
N ALA A 605 4.73 -8.36 -28.09
CA ALA A 605 4.15 -8.57 -29.42
C ALA A 605 2.61 -8.64 -29.43
N ARG A 606 1.95 -8.98 -28.32
CA ARG A 606 0.48 -9.09 -28.25
C ARG A 606 -0.17 -7.71 -28.39
N SER A 607 -1.24 -7.58 -29.18
CA SER A 607 -1.82 -6.27 -29.52
C SER A 607 -2.39 -5.49 -28.33
N GLU A 608 -2.79 -6.20 -27.28
CA GLU A 608 -3.34 -5.66 -26.04
C GLU A 608 -2.28 -5.20 -25.02
N THR A 609 -1.00 -5.51 -25.23
CA THR A 609 0.12 -5.06 -24.40
C THR A 609 0.69 -3.76 -24.96
N PHE A 610 0.94 -2.76 -24.12
CA PHE A 610 1.41 -1.43 -24.52
C PHE A 610 0.62 -0.76 -25.66
N PRO A 611 -0.72 -0.71 -25.58
CA PRO A 611 -1.54 -0.19 -26.67
C PRO A 611 -1.28 1.30 -26.96
N ARG A 612 -0.96 2.11 -25.95
CA ARG A 612 -0.76 3.56 -26.12
C ARG A 612 0.60 3.83 -26.75
N LEU A 613 1.67 3.18 -26.29
CA LEU A 613 2.99 3.29 -26.92
C LEU A 613 2.98 2.78 -28.38
N LYS A 614 2.23 1.72 -28.68
CA LYS A 614 2.05 1.26 -30.07
C LYS A 614 1.33 2.27 -30.94
N GLN A 615 0.35 3.00 -30.41
CA GLN A 615 -0.30 4.11 -31.12
C GLN A 615 0.68 5.26 -31.43
N LEU A 616 1.72 5.44 -30.60
CA LEU A 616 2.82 6.37 -30.86
C LEU A 616 3.85 5.84 -31.88
N GLY A 617 3.75 4.56 -32.29
CA GLY A 617 4.60 3.94 -33.31
C GLY A 617 5.59 2.90 -32.78
N PHE A 618 5.63 2.63 -31.47
CA PHE A 618 6.54 1.65 -30.87
C PHE A 618 5.99 0.22 -31.00
N TYR A 619 6.03 -0.36 -32.19
CA TYR A 619 5.55 -1.74 -32.42
C TYR A 619 6.59 -2.82 -32.06
N ASP A 620 7.86 -2.44 -31.98
CA ASP A 620 8.98 -3.32 -31.64
C ASP A 620 9.55 -2.96 -30.26
N LEU A 621 9.86 -3.99 -29.46
CA LEU A 621 10.34 -3.82 -28.08
C LEU A 621 11.77 -3.28 -28.04
N GLU A 622 12.64 -3.71 -28.95
CA GLU A 622 14.03 -3.23 -29.00
C GLU A 622 14.08 -1.76 -29.38
N GLN A 623 13.22 -1.33 -30.31
CA GLN A 623 13.05 0.09 -30.63
C GLN A 623 12.59 0.91 -29.42
N LEU A 624 11.63 0.42 -28.64
CA LEU A 624 11.19 1.09 -27.40
C LEU A 624 12.32 1.15 -26.36
N ARG A 625 13.03 0.05 -26.13
CA ARG A 625 14.17 -0.02 -25.20
C ARG A 625 15.27 0.96 -25.58
N ALA A 626 15.66 0.99 -26.85
CA ALA A 626 16.70 1.86 -27.35
C ALA A 626 16.29 3.35 -27.22
N PHE A 627 15.05 3.70 -27.57
CA PHE A 627 14.56 5.07 -27.36
C PHE A 627 14.54 5.48 -25.88
N ALA A 628 14.03 4.62 -25.00
CA ALA A 628 13.95 4.94 -23.57
C ALA A 628 15.34 5.09 -22.92
N LYS A 629 16.32 4.26 -23.32
CA LYS A 629 17.73 4.39 -22.87
C LYS A 629 18.38 5.66 -23.38
N ALA A 630 18.15 6.00 -24.65
CA ALA A 630 18.69 7.22 -25.21
C ALA A 630 18.06 8.48 -24.56
N LEU A 631 16.76 8.43 -24.25
CA LEU A 631 16.07 9.45 -23.47
C LEU A 631 16.66 9.56 -22.06
N GLN A 632 16.95 8.45 -21.38
CA GLN A 632 17.60 8.46 -20.07
C GLN A 632 18.95 9.20 -20.12
N THR A 633 19.82 8.86 -21.08
CA THR A 633 21.10 9.56 -21.27
C THR A 633 20.90 11.04 -21.56
N ALA A 634 19.93 11.41 -22.40
CA ALA A 634 19.63 12.82 -22.68
C ALA A 634 19.18 13.59 -21.43
N MET A 635 18.33 12.98 -20.61
CA MET A 635 17.88 13.58 -19.35
C MET A 635 19.05 13.79 -18.37
N GLU A 636 19.97 12.84 -18.27
CA GLU A 636 21.15 12.94 -17.40
C GLU A 636 22.13 14.03 -17.85
N GLU A 637 22.43 14.09 -19.16
CA GLU A 637 23.38 15.07 -19.72
C GLU A 637 22.87 16.52 -19.69
N THR A 638 21.54 16.70 -19.66
CA THR A 638 20.89 18.02 -19.66
C THR A 638 20.48 18.51 -18.27
N ASP A 639 20.85 17.79 -17.20
CA ASP A 639 20.38 18.05 -15.84
C ASP A 639 18.83 18.14 -15.77
N TYR A 640 18.17 17.26 -16.52
CA TYR A 640 16.71 17.09 -16.59
C TYR A 640 15.93 18.29 -17.18
N ASP A 641 16.57 19.12 -18.01
CA ASP A 641 15.89 20.19 -18.77
C ASP A 641 15.16 19.63 -20.01
N LEU A 642 13.82 19.61 -19.96
CA LEU A 642 12.99 19.03 -21.03
C LEU A 642 13.10 19.77 -22.36
N ASP A 643 13.31 21.08 -22.36
CA ASP A 643 13.45 21.85 -23.61
C ASP A 643 14.77 21.49 -24.31
N ALA A 644 15.86 21.38 -23.52
CA ALA A 644 17.15 20.91 -24.01
C ALA A 644 17.09 19.46 -24.51
N VAL A 645 16.42 18.56 -23.78
CA VAL A 645 16.21 17.16 -24.20
C VAL A 645 15.45 17.09 -25.51
N ALA A 646 14.38 17.88 -25.67
CA ALA A 646 13.62 17.92 -26.90
C ALA A 646 14.45 18.45 -28.08
N GLU A 647 15.34 19.42 -27.84
CA GLU A 647 16.27 19.92 -28.84
C GLU A 647 17.29 18.87 -29.28
N ILE A 648 17.94 18.19 -28.33
CA ILE A 648 18.88 17.09 -28.61
C ILE A 648 18.18 15.97 -29.39
N CYS A 649 16.99 15.55 -28.94
CA CYS A 649 16.22 14.52 -29.61
C CYS A 649 15.89 14.91 -31.06
N ARG A 650 15.45 16.16 -31.32
CA ARG A 650 15.20 16.63 -32.69
C ARG A 650 16.47 16.69 -33.53
N HIS A 651 17.58 17.14 -32.93
CA HIS A 651 18.86 17.25 -33.64
C HIS A 651 19.39 15.88 -34.08
N CYS A 652 19.26 14.87 -33.22
CA CYS A 652 19.75 13.52 -33.48
C CYS A 652 18.79 12.63 -34.28
N LEU A 653 17.46 12.84 -34.18
CA LEU A 653 16.42 11.95 -34.76
C LEU A 653 15.61 12.59 -35.91
N GLY A 654 15.82 13.88 -36.20
CA GLY A 654 15.00 14.66 -37.14
C GLY A 654 15.50 14.64 -38.59
N ALA A 655 14.66 15.12 -39.51
CA ALA A 655 15.00 15.29 -40.93
C ALA A 655 16.15 16.30 -41.18
N ASP A 656 16.46 17.12 -40.17
CA ASP A 656 17.53 18.13 -40.17
C ASP A 656 18.82 17.64 -39.47
N ALA A 657 18.97 16.33 -39.23
CA ALA A 657 20.17 15.75 -38.62
C ALA A 657 21.42 16.03 -39.47
N ASN A 658 22.20 17.03 -39.07
CA ASN A 658 23.35 17.54 -39.83
C ASN A 658 24.66 16.78 -39.55
N GLY A 659 24.56 15.47 -39.27
CA GLY A 659 25.69 14.53 -39.25
C GLY A 659 26.57 14.54 -37.97
N TYR A 660 26.19 15.27 -36.92
CA TYR A 660 26.78 15.13 -35.59
C TYR A 660 25.64 15.01 -34.58
N CYS A 661 25.67 13.99 -33.74
CA CYS A 661 24.73 13.79 -32.65
C CYS A 661 25.49 13.70 -31.33
N GLU A 662 25.10 14.50 -30.34
CA GLU A 662 25.73 14.53 -29.01
C GLU A 662 25.53 13.21 -28.24
N ILE A 663 24.51 12.43 -28.59
CA ILE A 663 24.17 11.15 -27.98
C ILE A 663 24.12 10.07 -29.06
N PRO A 664 25.24 9.38 -29.36
CA PRO A 664 25.32 8.42 -30.46
C PRO A 664 24.21 7.36 -30.48
N ALA A 665 23.70 6.95 -29.31
CA ALA A 665 22.58 6.02 -29.18
C ALA A 665 21.26 6.51 -29.81
N LEU A 666 21.08 7.82 -29.98
CA LEU A 666 19.94 8.39 -30.72
C LEU A 666 20.14 8.25 -32.24
N GLU A 667 21.37 8.33 -32.76
CA GLU A 667 21.61 8.21 -34.21
C GLU A 667 21.24 6.82 -34.73
N ASP A 668 21.50 5.77 -33.93
CA ASP A 668 21.16 4.37 -34.22
C ASP A 668 19.65 4.10 -34.34
N LEU A 669 18.79 5.02 -33.87
CA LEU A 669 17.33 4.92 -33.90
C LEU A 669 16.69 5.46 -35.20
N ASN A 670 17.48 6.03 -36.13
CA ASN A 670 17.01 6.56 -37.41
C ASN A 670 16.65 5.44 -38.43
N GLU A 671 15.69 4.59 -38.07
CA GLU A 671 15.12 3.56 -38.95
C GLU A 671 13.86 4.07 -39.69
N PRO A 672 13.53 3.55 -40.90
CA PRO A 672 12.42 4.03 -41.72
C PRO A 672 11.02 4.00 -41.06
N ASN A 673 10.83 3.16 -40.04
CA ASN A 673 9.52 2.89 -39.45
C ASN A 673 9.17 3.76 -38.22
N LEU A 674 10.14 4.44 -37.58
CA LEU A 674 9.92 5.33 -36.43
C LEU A 674 9.80 6.83 -36.82
N SER A 675 9.64 7.08 -38.12
CA SER A 675 9.93 8.37 -38.75
C SER A 675 9.02 9.54 -38.37
N HIS A 676 7.78 9.35 -37.89
CA HIS A 676 6.88 10.50 -37.69
C HIS A 676 6.89 11.06 -36.25
N PHE A 677 6.81 10.20 -35.24
CA PHE A 677 6.79 10.64 -33.84
C PHE A 677 8.15 11.21 -33.43
N LEU A 678 9.24 10.47 -33.69
CA LEU A 678 10.60 10.89 -33.33
C LEU A 678 11.05 12.16 -34.06
N ALA A 679 10.71 12.31 -35.35
CA ALA A 679 11.12 13.47 -36.14
C ALA A 679 10.45 14.80 -35.72
N THR A 680 9.47 14.74 -34.83
CA THR A 680 8.68 15.91 -34.43
C THR A 680 8.62 16.09 -32.91
N LEU A 681 9.57 15.50 -32.17
CA LEU A 681 9.61 15.55 -30.70
C LEU A 681 9.66 16.98 -30.17
N ASP A 682 8.78 17.25 -29.20
CA ASP A 682 8.69 18.47 -28.42
C ASP A 682 8.34 18.09 -26.96
N VAL A 683 8.37 19.06 -26.05
CA VAL A 683 8.03 18.82 -24.64
C VAL A 683 6.64 18.18 -24.48
N PRO A 684 5.56 18.64 -25.15
CA PRO A 684 4.25 17.98 -25.10
C PRO A 684 4.26 16.51 -25.53
N LYS A 685 5.02 16.14 -26.57
CA LYS A 685 5.14 14.73 -27.01
C LYS A 685 5.97 13.89 -26.07
N LEU A 686 7.03 14.43 -25.46
CA LEU A 686 7.77 13.73 -24.41
C LEU A 686 6.87 13.45 -23.21
N LYS A 687 6.05 14.42 -22.79
CA LYS A 687 5.04 14.23 -21.73
C LYS A 687 3.99 13.19 -22.14
N SER A 688 3.54 13.20 -23.40
CA SER A 688 2.57 12.22 -23.92
C SER A 688 3.16 10.80 -23.95
N PHE A 689 4.42 10.65 -24.34
CA PHE A 689 5.15 9.39 -24.27
C PHE A 689 5.29 8.91 -22.82
N ALA A 690 5.65 9.80 -21.90
CA ALA A 690 5.77 9.46 -20.49
C ALA A 690 4.45 8.99 -19.89
N MET A 691 3.34 9.68 -20.18
CA MET A 691 2.01 9.25 -19.75
C MET A 691 1.66 7.86 -20.31
N ALA A 692 1.90 7.65 -21.62
CA ALA A 692 1.64 6.35 -22.25
C ALA A 692 2.50 5.22 -21.64
N PHE A 693 3.77 5.48 -21.35
CA PHE A 693 4.66 4.53 -20.68
C PHE A 693 4.17 4.17 -19.27
N MET A 694 3.76 5.16 -18.48
CA MET A 694 3.24 4.95 -17.13
C MET A 694 1.95 4.13 -17.13
N GLU A 695 0.98 4.52 -17.96
CA GLU A 695 -0.30 3.82 -18.00
C GLU A 695 -0.20 2.41 -18.59
N ASP A 696 0.58 2.22 -19.65
CA ASP A 696 0.78 0.90 -20.23
C ASP A 696 1.61 -0.02 -19.31
N GLY A 697 2.61 0.53 -18.62
CA GLY A 697 3.40 -0.19 -17.61
C GLY A 697 2.54 -0.61 -16.41
N HIS A 698 1.69 0.29 -15.91
CA HIS A 698 0.72 -0.02 -14.87
C HIS A 698 -0.28 -1.10 -15.31
N ASP A 699 -0.82 -1.00 -16.53
CA ASP A 699 -1.74 -2.00 -17.09
C ASP A 699 -1.10 -3.39 -17.16
N LEU A 700 0.21 -3.45 -17.49
CA LEU A 700 0.97 -4.70 -17.50
C LEU A 700 1.16 -5.28 -16.10
N CYS A 701 1.19 -4.46 -15.04
CA CYS A 701 1.30 -4.95 -13.67
C CYS A 701 0.03 -5.65 -13.16
N ASN A 702 -1.08 -5.61 -13.89
CA ASN A 702 -2.33 -6.25 -13.46
C ASN A 702 -2.22 -7.80 -13.47
N VAL A 703 -2.34 -8.41 -12.29
CA VAL A 703 -2.15 -9.85 -12.08
C VAL A 703 -3.17 -10.71 -12.81
N ALA A 704 -4.36 -10.19 -13.09
CA ALA A 704 -5.40 -10.92 -13.82
C ALA A 704 -4.96 -11.27 -15.25
N ARG A 705 -4.01 -10.52 -15.83
CA ARG A 705 -3.44 -10.79 -17.15
C ARG A 705 -2.47 -11.98 -17.18
N TYR A 706 -2.17 -12.58 -16.03
CA TYR A 706 -1.21 -13.68 -15.88
C TYR A 706 -1.86 -14.95 -15.35
N ALA A 707 -3.18 -14.96 -15.13
CA ALA A 707 -3.87 -16.10 -14.51
C ALA A 707 -3.61 -17.44 -15.23
N GLU A 708 -3.50 -17.43 -16.56
CA GLU A 708 -3.19 -18.61 -17.38
C GLU A 708 -1.70 -19.00 -17.38
N ASP A 709 -0.82 -18.07 -17.00
CA ASP A 709 0.64 -18.26 -16.98
C ASP A 709 1.14 -18.78 -15.61
N ILE A 710 0.28 -18.86 -14.60
CA ILE A 710 0.65 -19.32 -13.24
C ILE A 710 1.00 -20.81 -13.26
N ASP A 711 2.21 -21.15 -12.82
CA ASP A 711 2.63 -22.54 -12.61
C ASP A 711 1.81 -23.19 -11.48
N PRO A 712 1.01 -24.24 -11.78
CA PRO A 712 0.23 -24.95 -10.77
C PRO A 712 1.11 -25.57 -9.66
N ASN A 713 2.25 -26.16 -10.01
CA ASN A 713 3.09 -26.84 -9.03
C ASN A 713 3.69 -25.85 -8.03
N LEU A 714 4.17 -24.69 -8.51
CA LEU A 714 4.73 -23.64 -7.67
C LEU A 714 3.66 -23.01 -6.77
N SER A 715 2.49 -22.68 -7.32
CA SER A 715 1.41 -22.03 -6.58
C SER A 715 0.86 -22.94 -5.47
N TYR A 716 0.66 -24.23 -5.74
CA TYR A 716 0.26 -25.21 -4.74
C TYR A 716 1.36 -25.51 -3.71
N PHE A 717 2.62 -25.54 -4.11
CA PHE A 717 3.76 -25.64 -3.20
C PHE A 717 3.79 -24.49 -2.19
N ASN A 718 3.64 -23.25 -2.67
CA ASN A 718 3.60 -22.06 -1.81
C ASN A 718 2.41 -22.11 -0.85
N LEU A 719 1.22 -22.55 -1.31
CA LEU A 719 0.06 -22.77 -0.44
C LEU A 719 0.34 -23.83 0.64
N ALA A 720 0.99 -24.93 0.28
CA ALA A 720 1.37 -25.99 1.22
C ALA A 720 2.35 -25.46 2.29
N LEU A 721 3.32 -24.64 1.91
CA LEU A 721 4.25 -23.99 2.85
C LEU A 721 3.54 -23.07 3.84
N ARG A 722 2.61 -22.24 3.37
CA ARG A 722 1.82 -21.37 4.25
C ARG A 722 1.00 -22.19 5.25
N ASN A 723 0.36 -23.26 4.79
CA ASN A 723 -0.37 -24.18 5.66
C ASN A 723 0.56 -24.94 6.63
N PHE A 724 1.80 -25.24 6.24
CA PHE A 724 2.80 -25.79 7.13
C PHE A 724 3.18 -24.80 8.22
N ARG A 725 3.45 -23.53 7.87
CA ARG A 725 3.75 -22.45 8.83
C ARG A 725 2.63 -22.25 9.85
N ARG A 726 1.37 -22.21 9.39
CA ARG A 726 0.19 -22.09 10.28
C ARG A 726 0.07 -23.24 11.29
N ARG A 727 0.44 -24.46 10.90
CA ARG A 727 0.47 -25.64 11.81
C ARG A 727 1.65 -25.63 12.78
N HIS A 728 2.67 -24.81 12.52
CA HIS A 728 3.89 -24.72 13.31
C HIS A 728 4.17 -23.27 13.75
N PRO A 729 3.26 -22.62 14.51
CA PRO A 729 3.41 -21.20 14.88
C PRO A 729 4.66 -20.92 15.72
N TRP A 730 5.20 -21.95 16.39
CA TRP A 730 6.47 -21.86 17.13
C TRP A 730 7.67 -21.50 16.22
N LEU A 731 7.55 -21.69 14.90
CA LEU A 731 8.56 -21.28 13.94
C LEU A 731 8.79 -19.76 13.94
N GLN A 732 7.87 -18.97 14.47
CA GLN A 732 8.06 -17.53 14.62
C GLN A 732 9.21 -17.17 15.58
N GLU A 733 9.54 -18.02 16.55
CA GLU A 733 10.55 -17.72 17.57
C GLU A 733 11.99 -17.88 17.08
N ASN A 734 12.97 -17.24 17.72
CA ASN A 734 14.37 -17.38 17.31
C ASN A 734 14.90 -18.80 17.58
N LEU A 735 15.97 -19.18 16.87
CA LEU A 735 16.70 -20.41 17.18
C LEU A 735 17.32 -20.35 18.58
N THR A 736 17.37 -21.52 19.22
CA THR A 736 17.90 -21.75 20.56
C THR A 736 19.13 -22.65 20.51
N GLY A 737 19.79 -22.90 21.67
CA GLY A 737 20.98 -23.76 21.73
C GLY A 737 20.76 -25.24 21.35
N ARG A 738 19.52 -25.67 21.09
CA ARG A 738 19.18 -27.01 20.58
C ARG A 738 19.09 -27.07 19.04
N ASP A 739 19.14 -25.92 18.40
CA ASP A 739 18.94 -25.76 16.96
C ASP A 739 20.28 -25.57 16.25
N ARG A 740 20.28 -25.84 14.94
CA ARG A 740 21.44 -25.71 14.06
C ARG A 740 21.03 -25.00 12.79
N PHE A 741 21.81 -24.03 12.36
CA PHE A 741 21.68 -23.40 11.05
C PHE A 741 23.07 -23.06 10.53
N ASN A 742 23.38 -23.49 9.32
CA ASN A 742 24.69 -23.28 8.72
C ASN A 742 24.57 -23.22 7.20
N ARG A 743 25.66 -22.83 6.54
CA ARG A 743 25.80 -22.90 5.09
C ARG A 743 26.96 -23.79 4.68
N VAL A 744 26.83 -24.40 3.51
CA VAL A 744 27.98 -24.80 2.72
C VAL A 744 28.14 -23.77 1.61
N SER A 745 29.33 -23.20 1.49
CA SER A 745 29.60 -22.23 0.44
C SER A 745 31.03 -22.35 -0.08
N ASP A 746 31.14 -22.30 -1.40
CA ASP A 746 32.39 -22.20 -2.16
C ASP A 746 32.20 -21.14 -3.26
N ASP A 747 33.22 -20.90 -4.09
CA ASP A 747 33.14 -19.90 -5.18
C ASP A 747 32.06 -20.20 -6.24
N ARG A 748 31.46 -21.40 -6.20
CA ARG A 748 30.52 -21.90 -7.20
C ARG A 748 29.10 -22.04 -6.70
N ARG A 749 28.88 -22.22 -5.39
CA ARG A 749 27.53 -22.47 -4.83
C ARG A 749 27.35 -22.08 -3.37
N THR A 750 26.08 -21.94 -2.97
CA THR A 750 25.65 -21.66 -1.61
C THR A 750 24.44 -22.51 -1.24
N ILE A 751 24.55 -23.32 -0.19
CA ILE A 751 23.49 -24.18 0.34
C ILE A 751 23.21 -23.80 1.79
N PHE A 752 21.96 -23.57 2.15
CA PHE A 752 21.53 -23.42 3.53
C PHE A 752 20.98 -24.74 4.05
N TYR A 753 21.35 -25.10 5.27
CA TYR A 753 20.79 -26.27 5.94
C TYR A 753 20.66 -26.03 7.44
N GLY A 754 19.74 -26.76 8.06
CA GLY A 754 19.51 -26.62 9.47
C GLY A 754 18.54 -27.63 10.05
N LEU A 755 18.55 -27.68 11.38
CA LEU A 755 17.65 -28.48 12.20
C LEU A 755 17.10 -27.58 13.29
N ARG A 756 15.79 -27.63 13.49
CA ARG A 756 15.11 -26.83 14.49
C ARG A 756 14.15 -27.69 15.32
N THR A 757 14.01 -27.33 16.59
CA THR A 757 13.23 -28.04 17.60
C THR A 757 12.23 -27.09 18.22
N CYS A 758 11.02 -27.57 18.46
CA CYS A 758 10.01 -26.79 19.16
C CYS A 758 10.55 -26.36 20.55
N PRO A 759 10.45 -25.06 20.91
CA PRO A 759 10.92 -24.57 22.19
C PRO A 759 10.17 -25.23 23.36
N ASP A 760 8.90 -25.58 23.18
CA ASP A 760 8.10 -26.29 24.17
C ASP A 760 8.57 -27.74 24.32
N GLN A 761 9.07 -28.10 25.51
CA GLN A 761 9.56 -29.45 25.78
C GLN A 761 8.47 -30.51 25.81
N ALA A 762 7.20 -30.13 26.00
CA ALA A 762 6.07 -31.05 25.87
C ALA A 762 5.77 -31.40 24.40
N ASN A 763 6.25 -30.58 23.46
CA ASN A 763 6.08 -30.78 22.03
C ASN A 763 7.41 -31.24 21.40
N ALA A 764 7.48 -32.50 21.00
CA ALA A 764 8.66 -33.07 20.35
C ALA A 764 8.81 -32.69 18.86
N ALA A 765 8.00 -31.76 18.34
CA ALA A 765 8.07 -31.33 16.95
C ALA A 765 9.46 -30.79 16.59
N ARG A 766 9.95 -31.22 15.44
CA ARG A 766 11.23 -30.80 14.87
C ARG A 766 11.06 -30.60 13.37
N VAL A 767 11.88 -29.74 12.80
CA VAL A 767 11.97 -29.55 11.34
C VAL A 767 13.42 -29.55 10.93
N ALA A 768 13.73 -30.12 9.78
CA ALA A 768 15.05 -30.00 9.16
C ALA A 768 14.89 -29.48 7.74
N MET A 769 15.89 -28.76 7.25
CA MET A 769 15.84 -28.08 5.96
C MET A 769 17.17 -28.24 5.25
N VAL A 770 17.10 -28.39 3.92
CA VAL A 770 18.20 -28.09 3.00
C VAL A 770 17.66 -27.34 1.80
N ALA A 771 18.32 -26.24 1.43
CA ALA A 771 17.89 -25.34 0.37
C ALA A 771 19.11 -24.83 -0.41
N HIS A 772 19.09 -24.97 -1.72
CA HIS A 772 20.12 -24.47 -2.61
C HIS A 772 19.83 -23.01 -2.96
N MET A 773 20.64 -22.12 -2.43
CA MET A 773 20.40 -20.68 -2.51
C MET A 773 21.07 -20.03 -3.72
N GLY A 774 22.07 -20.67 -4.32
CA GLY A 774 22.75 -20.09 -5.49
C GLY A 774 23.81 -21.02 -6.07
N GLY A 775 23.94 -21.08 -7.39
CA GLY A 775 25.15 -21.61 -8.07
C GLY A 775 25.06 -23.00 -8.72
N GLU A 776 26.20 -23.67 -8.91
CA GLU A 776 26.29 -24.97 -9.61
C GLU A 776 25.64 -26.12 -8.81
N PRO A 777 24.99 -27.10 -9.47
CA PRO A 777 24.34 -28.23 -8.81
C PRO A 777 25.27 -29.02 -7.88
N LEU A 778 24.71 -29.57 -6.81
CA LEU A 778 25.45 -30.34 -5.81
C LEU A 778 24.78 -31.70 -5.54
N PRO A 779 25.52 -32.82 -5.68
CA PRO A 779 25.10 -34.10 -5.13
C PRO A 779 25.15 -34.02 -3.61
N LEU A 780 24.02 -34.26 -2.95
CA LEU A 780 23.92 -34.21 -1.50
C LEU A 780 23.86 -35.61 -0.90
N ASP A 781 24.70 -35.84 0.12
CA ASP A 781 24.47 -36.85 1.14
C ASP A 781 23.98 -36.14 2.40
N LEU A 782 22.69 -36.31 2.69
CA LEU A 782 22.04 -35.55 3.75
C LEU A 782 22.39 -36.08 5.15
N GLU A 783 22.88 -37.31 5.28
CA GLU A 783 23.13 -37.96 6.58
C GLU A 783 24.29 -37.27 7.28
N ASP A 784 25.35 -37.02 6.51
CA ASP A 784 26.56 -36.32 6.95
C ASP A 784 26.26 -34.87 7.38
N TRP A 785 25.35 -34.20 6.67
CA TRP A 785 25.10 -32.76 6.86
C TRP A 785 24.13 -32.48 8.01
N LEU A 786 22.97 -33.16 8.01
CA LEU A 786 21.93 -32.92 9.01
C LEU A 786 22.17 -33.71 10.30
N GLN A 787 22.98 -34.78 10.25
CA GLN A 787 23.26 -35.67 11.38
C GLN A 787 21.96 -36.16 12.03
N ILE A 788 21.05 -36.68 11.19
CA ILE A 788 19.76 -37.24 11.59
C ILE A 788 19.62 -38.65 11.01
N ASP A 789 18.89 -39.51 11.71
CA ASP A 789 18.55 -40.86 11.25
C ASP A 789 17.33 -40.80 10.32
N PHE A 790 17.52 -40.94 9.00
CA PHE A 790 16.42 -40.80 8.02
C PHE A 790 15.31 -41.82 8.15
N ASP A 791 15.55 -42.97 8.78
CA ASP A 791 14.47 -43.94 9.02
C ASP A 791 13.40 -43.36 9.97
N GLN A 792 13.75 -42.30 10.71
CA GLN A 792 12.89 -41.54 11.62
C GLN A 792 12.32 -40.25 11.02
N TRP A 793 12.66 -39.89 9.77
CA TRP A 793 12.24 -38.64 9.14
C TRP A 793 11.49 -38.88 7.82
N GLN A 794 10.72 -37.89 7.40
CA GLN A 794 10.01 -37.89 6.11
C GLN A 794 10.06 -36.50 5.49
N ILE A 795 9.91 -36.44 4.16
CA ILE A 795 9.76 -35.18 3.44
C ILE A 795 8.38 -34.61 3.78
N ALA A 796 8.36 -33.45 4.44
CA ALA A 796 7.15 -32.69 4.71
C ALA A 796 6.73 -31.90 3.45
N ILE A 797 7.69 -31.22 2.83
CA ILE A 797 7.51 -30.40 1.63
C ILE A 797 8.78 -30.50 0.77
N ALA A 798 8.61 -30.62 -0.54
CA ALA A 798 9.69 -30.54 -1.53
C ALA A 798 9.35 -29.52 -2.60
N THR A 799 10.36 -28.86 -3.16
CA THR A 799 10.18 -27.92 -4.28
C THR A 799 9.62 -28.62 -5.53
N PRO A 800 8.90 -27.89 -6.42
CA PRO A 800 8.21 -28.45 -7.58
C PRO A 800 8.99 -29.49 -8.40
N ASP A 801 10.26 -29.21 -8.73
CA ASP A 801 11.10 -30.11 -9.55
C ASP A 801 11.46 -31.45 -8.86
N LEU A 802 11.24 -31.52 -7.55
CA LEU A 802 11.51 -32.70 -6.72
C LEU A 802 10.23 -33.48 -6.38
N LEU A 803 9.06 -33.01 -6.86
CA LEU A 803 7.77 -33.69 -6.70
C LEU A 803 7.79 -35.01 -7.49
N GLY A 804 8.03 -36.12 -6.81
CA GLY A 804 8.10 -37.45 -7.41
C GLY A 804 9.41 -38.20 -7.16
N LEU A 805 10.37 -37.60 -6.44
CA LEU A 805 11.47 -38.38 -5.90
C LEU A 805 10.94 -39.46 -4.94
N ASP A 806 11.41 -40.70 -5.10
CA ASP A 806 11.17 -41.76 -4.11
C ASP A 806 11.76 -41.31 -2.77
N GLN A 807 10.94 -41.20 -1.73
CA GLN A 807 11.39 -40.72 -0.42
C GLN A 807 12.59 -41.52 0.11
N ALA A 808 12.63 -42.83 -0.12
CA ALA A 808 13.74 -43.67 0.35
C ALA A 808 15.06 -43.36 -0.40
N GLN A 809 14.98 -42.99 -1.68
CA GLN A 809 16.12 -42.62 -2.51
C GLN A 809 16.53 -41.16 -2.31
N ALA A 810 15.55 -40.24 -2.23
CA ALA A 810 15.72 -38.81 -2.04
C ALA A 810 16.42 -38.47 -0.73
N LEU A 811 16.13 -39.22 0.34
CA LEU A 811 16.77 -39.00 1.63
C LEU A 811 18.21 -39.52 1.70
N ARG A 812 18.62 -40.39 0.76
CA ARG A 812 19.97 -40.96 0.71
C ARG A 812 20.92 -40.18 -0.20
N SER A 813 20.50 -39.91 -1.43
CA SER A 813 21.33 -39.13 -2.36
C SER A 813 20.51 -38.61 -3.53
N PHE A 814 20.59 -37.31 -3.78
CA PHE A 814 20.05 -36.66 -4.98
C PHE A 814 20.86 -35.41 -5.32
N VAL A 815 20.70 -34.92 -6.55
CA VAL A 815 21.33 -33.68 -7.00
C VAL A 815 20.37 -32.53 -6.72
N LEU A 816 20.83 -31.53 -5.98
CA LEU A 816 20.09 -30.32 -5.69
C LEU A 816 20.60 -29.19 -6.59
N HIS A 817 19.69 -28.52 -7.30
CA HIS A 817 19.98 -27.38 -8.18
C HIS A 817 19.55 -26.05 -7.53
N ASP A 818 20.04 -24.94 -8.09
CA ASP A 818 19.66 -23.59 -7.65
C ASP A 818 18.14 -23.39 -7.59
N GLY A 819 17.65 -22.80 -6.49
CA GLY A 819 16.23 -22.60 -6.23
C GLY A 819 15.48 -23.82 -5.69
N GLN A 820 16.13 -24.98 -5.53
CA GLN A 820 15.50 -26.20 -5.03
C GLN A 820 15.75 -26.43 -3.53
N GLY A 821 14.88 -27.20 -2.88
CA GLY A 821 15.04 -27.56 -1.48
C GLY A 821 14.02 -28.58 -0.99
N ILE A 822 14.26 -29.07 0.22
CA ILE A 822 13.33 -29.92 0.94
C ILE A 822 13.23 -29.50 2.41
N LEU A 823 12.04 -29.67 2.96
CA LEU A 823 11.71 -29.54 4.36
C LEU A 823 11.30 -30.92 4.89
N LEU A 824 11.90 -31.31 6.02
CA LEU A 824 11.72 -32.61 6.65
C LEU A 824 11.06 -32.45 8.02
N GLU A 825 10.28 -33.45 8.40
CA GLU A 825 9.73 -33.60 9.75
C GLU A 825 9.92 -35.04 10.26
N PRO A 826 9.95 -35.27 11.59
CA PRO A 826 9.96 -36.61 12.14
C PRO A 826 8.74 -37.41 11.71
N ARG A 827 8.90 -38.70 11.44
CA ARG A 827 7.78 -39.62 11.22
C ARG A 827 6.93 -39.67 12.50
N GLY A 828 5.62 -39.51 12.36
CA GLY A 828 4.69 -39.77 13.46
C GLY A 828 4.81 -41.21 13.97
N PRO A 829 4.34 -41.52 15.19
CA PRO A 829 4.35 -42.90 15.68
C PRO A 829 3.61 -43.79 14.69
N VAL A 830 4.31 -44.77 14.12
CA VAL A 830 3.70 -45.78 13.25
C VAL A 830 2.67 -46.48 14.12
N ALA A 831 1.38 -46.31 13.78
CA ALA A 831 0.34 -47.14 14.34
C ALA A 831 0.66 -48.58 13.88
N LEU A 832 1.24 -49.38 14.78
CA LEU A 832 1.45 -50.80 14.56
C LEU A 832 0.07 -51.40 14.26
N ALA A 833 -0.19 -51.67 12.99
CA ALA A 833 -1.31 -52.50 12.59
C ALA A 833 -1.14 -53.84 13.30
N GLN A 834 -2.10 -54.17 14.17
CA GLN A 834 -2.20 -55.47 14.79
C GLN A 834 -2.37 -56.52 13.70
N SER A 835 -1.28 -57.12 13.27
CA SER A 835 -1.30 -58.43 12.65
C SER A 835 -1.34 -59.47 13.77
N GLU A 836 -2.54 -59.77 14.28
CA GLU A 836 -2.76 -61.07 14.92
C GLU A 836 -3.49 -61.99 13.96
N ALA A 837 -2.93 -63.18 13.88
CA ALA A 837 -3.23 -64.26 12.98
C ALA A 837 -4.65 -64.81 13.14
N GLY A 838 -5.17 -65.35 12.05
CA GLY A 838 -6.39 -66.16 12.03
C GLY A 838 -6.37 -67.16 10.89
N GLU A 839 -5.31 -67.97 10.77
CA GLU A 839 -5.35 -69.23 10.01
C GLU A 839 -5.42 -70.42 10.99
N GLY A 840 -6.60 -71.06 10.98
CA GLY A 840 -6.82 -72.52 11.07
C GLY A 840 -6.19 -73.33 12.22
N SER A 841 -7.00 -73.70 13.22
CA SER A 841 -7.58 -75.04 13.42
C SER A 841 -8.19 -75.19 14.81
#